data_AF-A0A7W1T9S8-F1
#
_entry.id   AF-A0A7W1T9S8-F1
#
_cell.length_a   1.000
_cell.length_b   1.000
_cell.length_c   1.000
_cell.angle_alpha   90.00
_cell.angle_beta   90.00
_cell.angle_gamma   90.00
#
_symmetry.space_group_name_H-M   'P 1'
#
loop_
_entity.id
_entity.type
_entity.pdbx_description
1 polymer ?
#
loop_
_entity_poly.entity_id
_entity_poly.type
_entity_poly.pdbx_seq_one_letter_code
_entity_poly.pdbx_strand_id
1 'polypeptide(L)'
;MLGNRLILSKSLLFIRMFNLLPLRSSLVMKLPAISAPQVSSSCHGFFLAFLAMLLGGVAHAADPATVKRLSASDVNGNIQASVDSNGPDYETTCTTTLQTVSVSSRNGIYLSIQDERWGNGFYTPLGANIGVGNYNAIYGYTVAPTGGSPTFPIPLTLTFVRAGTYQVSIGGHSDVNTFVNGNMRIIVQQKQTTIATINGPLSVMGGSTNSYTANATDQFSNPVALTGYAWTANGGSMTVGGQWTAPNVDGQFTLTVTAGSLSKSVLVTVTRSYDGTHYTRAGHSGTFVDRYPIMPRSGYVVVQFQMYSQPDGMTSTYAGSTIGGTGGLVSGSGSYYMPYVYNSNFPQYQVTINGNPQATDWDYVTFCTDTLPFDAIQVTATPSTVQPTGTATVTAHATKNGTVIAAVDQPAFSYSASQGSIAASSADGTTATFTPASGVYGASTITATSVGIHGTASVTVQAPWDAVTVTPTGATLSPGGTQQYSASATSAGAPVPNQPTFIWTQTGGAITSSGLFTAGSTSGGYTATASAGGVSGSASGVIHLQRKVVIVPHETSTGPGRTVPFQALVTDLANNPTSDTVTWSVSSSYSDSIDPTTGVLTVDATPLQSNEMARGPFSVIATLSTDASIQDRVKFTVYDPLRTPLFDPADLTTSSGVVHSAAAGSSPENPKDSSSDPIRYGSGEIEMYVDDIESSGFAPLKVCRSYANRRPVGSGPLGDGWALDSLPSVAQNGAALLINLNATSTFVFQAVAGSNPLAYTPQGFIQDTMATQGDELVFTDTTSNRTIFYGFTAAVPPQLRGKLKRLIDTAGNVSGTTYDASFQMTRIDRIANVNGAAVTETFQYAYRADGRLTSVSRIVGRNAVMALSRMVVFDYYTGANGENGEQGELKTAMLQDGLGNVLNRFGYRYWRVATGGGVVGLLKYVVNPRTYARLLGQGTDPITAPEAIVGVFADKYFEYDSLKRVTRQVIHGGEVDGSGTQTYAYASPATATPDAYNNWSTKTTETLADGTQNIVYCNYATQVLVHITKEAVAPNRQWFHAYQYDAQGRVVWHAAPSAVTGCDESQPNLGITTTSAFIRANAGLIETTVYGPSTTATAAAAGDIQGYLKKTAFQQGSGGIPQVIGSRTYLLHTGN
;
A
#
# COMPACT_ATOMS: atom_id res chain seq x y z
N MET A 1 -10.44 -16.10 22.58
CA MET A 1 -10.73 -16.87 21.34
C MET A 1 -11.09 -15.83 20.28
N LEU A 2 -10.22 -15.56 19.31
CA LEU A 2 -9.99 -16.31 18.06
C LEU A 2 -11.16 -16.12 17.06
N GLY A 3 -10.98 -15.54 15.85
CA GLY A 3 -9.80 -14.85 15.32
C GLY A 3 -9.86 -14.51 13.81
N ASN A 4 -9.02 -13.55 13.41
CA ASN A 4 -8.33 -13.41 12.11
C ASN A 4 -9.07 -13.45 10.76
N ARG A 5 -9.16 -12.27 10.12
CA ARG A 5 -8.61 -11.97 8.77
C ARG A 5 -8.03 -10.56 8.87
N LEU A 6 -6.73 -10.25 8.69
CA LEU A 6 -5.68 -10.76 7.79
C LEU A 6 -5.96 -10.50 6.30
N ILE A 7 -5.57 -9.31 5.83
CA ILE A 7 -5.23 -9.04 4.43
C ILE A 7 -3.79 -8.53 4.42
N LEU A 8 -2.92 -9.18 3.65
CA LEU A 8 -1.53 -8.75 3.47
C LEU A 8 -1.48 -7.53 2.55
N SER A 9 -0.75 -6.49 2.95
CA SER A 9 -0.16 -5.56 1.99
C SER A 9 1.04 -6.22 1.30
N LYS A 10 1.00 -6.30 -0.04
CA LYS A 10 2.21 -6.44 -0.85
C LYS A 10 2.44 -5.15 -1.60
N SER A 11 3.28 -4.29 -1.02
CA SER A 11 3.88 -3.17 -1.74
C SER A 11 4.80 -3.71 -2.82
N LEU A 12 4.71 -3.17 -4.05
CA LEU A 12 5.77 -3.31 -5.04
C LEU A 12 6.06 -1.93 -5.62
N LEU A 13 7.28 -1.48 -5.33
CA LEU A 13 7.80 -0.15 -5.58
C LEU A 13 8.18 -0.01 -7.05
N PHE A 14 7.61 0.97 -7.76
CA PHE A 14 8.06 1.36 -9.09
C PHE A 14 9.03 2.54 -8.97
N ILE A 15 10.33 2.28 -9.18
CA ILE A 15 11.32 3.35 -9.37
C ILE A 15 11.45 3.63 -10.88
N ARG A 16 11.23 4.88 -11.27
CA ARG A 16 11.74 5.44 -12.54
C ARG A 16 13.11 6.06 -12.27
N MET A 17 14.12 5.71 -13.05
CA MET A 17 15.26 6.60 -13.34
C MET A 17 15.70 6.44 -14.80
N PHE A 18 16.27 7.52 -15.34
CA PHE A 18 16.58 7.73 -16.76
C PHE A 18 18.05 7.42 -17.09
N ASN A 19 18.27 7.00 -18.35
CA ASN A 19 19.46 7.17 -19.19
C ASN A 19 20.88 6.87 -18.64
N LEU A 20 21.54 5.91 -19.31
CA LEU A 20 22.82 6.14 -20.01
C LEU A 20 22.92 5.18 -21.24
N LEU A 21 23.55 5.66 -22.31
CA LEU A 21 23.66 5.09 -23.68
C LEU A 21 24.84 4.08 -23.82
N PRO A 22 25.11 3.38 -24.97
CA PRO A 22 24.38 3.26 -26.26
C PRO A 22 24.31 1.81 -26.87
N LEU A 23 23.90 1.71 -28.14
CA LEU A 23 24.20 0.69 -29.18
C LEU A 23 23.29 -0.55 -29.39
N ARG A 24 22.53 -0.46 -30.50
CA ARG A 24 22.40 -1.42 -31.64
C ARG A 24 21.87 -2.86 -31.45
N SER A 25 20.77 -3.10 -32.18
CA SER A 25 20.49 -4.28 -33.03
C SER A 25 19.80 -5.54 -32.44
N SER A 26 18.59 -5.75 -32.95
CA SER A 26 18.09 -7.02 -33.53
C SER A 26 17.90 -8.29 -32.66
N LEU A 27 16.62 -8.52 -32.32
CA LEU A 27 15.81 -9.72 -32.69
C LEU A 27 16.20 -11.14 -32.20
N VAL A 28 15.14 -11.92 -31.95
CA VAL A 28 15.04 -13.41 -31.88
C VAL A 28 15.06 -14.07 -30.49
N MET A 29 13.84 -14.34 -30.02
CA MET A 29 13.37 -15.51 -29.25
C MET A 29 14.35 -16.69 -29.03
N LYS A 30 14.39 -17.20 -27.79
CA LYS A 30 14.36 -18.65 -27.52
C LYS A 30 13.85 -19.00 -26.12
N LEU A 31 12.78 -19.81 -26.09
CA LEU A 31 12.36 -20.67 -24.97
C LEU A 31 13.34 -21.86 -24.82
N PRO A 32 13.48 -22.51 -23.64
CA PRO A 32 12.50 -23.51 -23.21
C PRO A 32 12.20 -23.56 -21.70
N ALA A 33 11.15 -24.33 -21.35
CA ALA A 33 10.68 -24.60 -19.99
C ALA A 33 11.32 -25.85 -19.36
N ILE A 34 11.22 -25.99 -18.04
CA ILE A 34 11.25 -27.26 -17.28
C ILE A 34 10.14 -27.21 -16.21
N SER A 35 9.59 -28.38 -15.87
CA SER A 35 8.31 -28.60 -15.19
C SER A 35 8.38 -28.80 -13.66
N ALA A 36 7.21 -28.74 -13.01
CA ALA A 36 6.93 -29.08 -11.61
C ALA A 36 7.14 -30.60 -11.31
N PRO A 37 6.93 -31.15 -10.07
CA PRO A 37 5.55 -31.40 -9.58
C PRO A 37 5.33 -31.53 -8.04
N GLN A 38 4.07 -31.86 -7.70
CA GLN A 38 3.57 -32.64 -6.53
C GLN A 38 2.85 -31.97 -5.33
N VAL A 39 2.02 -32.81 -4.69
CA VAL A 39 0.78 -32.52 -3.95
C VAL A 39 0.79 -33.23 -2.58
N SER A 40 0.08 -32.71 -1.57
CA SER A 40 -0.47 -33.56 -0.50
C SER A 40 -1.78 -33.01 0.13
N SER A 41 -2.61 -33.94 0.61
CA SER A 41 -3.95 -33.81 1.20
C SER A 41 -3.92 -33.33 2.69
N SER A 42 -5.00 -33.20 3.50
CA SER A 42 -6.21 -34.04 3.65
C SER A 42 -7.27 -33.50 4.65
N CYS A 43 -8.53 -34.00 4.53
CA CYS A 43 -9.48 -34.43 5.60
C CYS A 43 -10.51 -33.49 6.34
N HIS A 44 -11.80 -33.74 5.99
CA HIS A 44 -12.96 -34.17 6.85
C HIS A 44 -13.81 -33.24 7.75
N GLY A 45 -15.16 -33.35 7.64
CA GLY A 45 -16.14 -32.98 8.68
C GLY A 45 -17.60 -32.68 8.27
N PHE A 46 -18.46 -33.71 8.27
CA PHE A 46 -19.96 -33.84 8.32
C PHE A 46 -20.83 -32.72 9.00
N PHE A 47 -22.18 -32.63 8.97
CA PHE A 47 -23.32 -33.61 8.83
C PHE A 47 -24.69 -32.89 8.59
N LEU A 48 -25.66 -33.46 7.84
CA LEU A 48 -27.15 -33.59 8.05
C LEU A 48 -27.97 -33.83 6.75
N ALA A 49 -29.19 -34.39 6.83
CA ALA A 49 -29.84 -35.11 5.71
C ALA A 49 -31.40 -35.06 5.66
N PHE A 50 -31.96 -35.69 4.60
CA PHE A 50 -33.33 -36.26 4.42
C PHE A 50 -34.54 -35.38 4.00
N LEU A 51 -35.10 -35.62 2.79
CA LEU A 51 -36.38 -36.33 2.52
C LEU A 51 -36.56 -36.59 0.98
N ALA A 52 -37.49 -37.44 0.52
CA ALA A 52 -37.42 -38.14 -0.79
C ALA A 52 -38.73 -38.28 -1.61
N MET A 53 -38.61 -38.87 -2.83
CA MET A 53 -39.62 -39.46 -3.77
C MET A 53 -40.50 -38.50 -4.61
N LEU A 54 -40.76 -38.74 -5.91
CA LEU A 54 -41.45 -39.92 -6.51
C LEU A 54 -41.10 -40.18 -8.02
N LEU A 55 -41.20 -41.46 -8.46
CA LEU A 55 -41.35 -42.01 -9.85
C LEU A 55 -40.21 -41.77 -10.87
N GLY A 56 -39.66 -42.74 -11.65
CA GLY A 56 -39.82 -44.21 -11.77
C GLY A 56 -39.78 -44.69 -13.25
N GLY A 57 -39.11 -45.77 -13.69
CA GLY A 57 -38.14 -46.69 -13.04
C GLY A 57 -37.97 -48.07 -13.75
N VAL A 58 -36.97 -48.86 -13.29
CA VAL A 58 -36.89 -50.35 -13.23
C VAL A 58 -36.38 -51.22 -14.42
N ALA A 59 -35.23 -51.89 -14.22
CA ALA A 59 -34.89 -53.33 -14.49
C ALA A 59 -33.36 -53.55 -14.18
N HIS A 60 -32.91 -54.20 -13.09
CA HIS A 60 -32.89 -55.64 -12.71
C HIS A 60 -32.07 -56.55 -13.67
N ALA A 61 -31.21 -57.49 -13.23
CA ALA A 61 -30.97 -58.10 -11.90
C ALA A 61 -29.48 -58.51 -11.65
N ALA A 62 -29.19 -59.14 -10.49
CA ALA A 62 -27.86 -59.58 -10.02
C ALA A 62 -27.89 -61.02 -9.42
N ASP A 63 -26.79 -61.44 -8.75
CA ASP A 63 -26.64 -62.50 -7.71
C ASP A 63 -25.93 -63.85 -8.10
N PRO A 64 -25.50 -64.77 -7.17
CA PRO A 64 -24.09 -64.78 -6.69
C PRO A 64 -23.40 -66.18 -6.41
N ALA A 65 -22.18 -66.11 -5.83
CA ALA A 65 -21.60 -67.00 -4.78
C ALA A 65 -21.02 -68.43 -5.05
N THR A 66 -19.67 -68.52 -4.91
CA THR A 66 -18.83 -69.55 -4.20
C THR A 66 -19.04 -71.08 -4.30
N VAL A 67 -17.93 -71.85 -4.47
CA VAL A 67 -17.38 -72.86 -3.52
C VAL A 67 -15.97 -73.36 -3.94
N LYS A 68 -15.09 -73.66 -2.97
CA LYS A 68 -13.71 -74.20 -3.11
C LYS A 68 -13.64 -75.70 -3.45
N ARG A 69 -12.59 -76.11 -4.18
CA ARG A 69 -11.83 -77.37 -3.93
C ARG A 69 -10.33 -77.19 -4.20
N LEU A 70 -9.50 -77.71 -3.30
CA LEU A 70 -8.06 -78.03 -3.51
C LEU A 70 -8.00 -79.38 -4.26
N SER A 71 -6.95 -79.82 -4.95
CA SER A 71 -5.50 -79.75 -4.69
C SER A 71 -4.68 -80.23 -5.89
N ALA A 72 -3.41 -79.80 -6.03
CA ALA A 72 -2.29 -80.64 -6.50
C ALA A 72 -0.96 -79.86 -6.38
N SER A 73 -0.12 -80.25 -5.41
CA SER A 73 1.33 -80.13 -5.54
C SER A 73 1.80 -81.37 -6.35
N ASP A 74 2.91 -81.43 -7.09
CA ASP A 74 4.08 -80.56 -7.23
C ASP A 74 4.54 -80.52 -8.70
N VAL A 75 5.45 -79.60 -9.05
CA VAL A 75 6.11 -79.47 -10.37
C VAL A 75 5.21 -79.05 -11.55
N ASN A 76 4.88 -77.76 -11.60
CA ASN A 76 4.84 -76.94 -12.83
C ASN A 76 4.66 -75.47 -12.45
N GLY A 77 5.76 -74.72 -12.36
CA GLY A 77 5.73 -73.31 -11.98
C GLY A 77 5.16 -72.45 -13.11
N ASN A 78 3.88 -72.06 -13.02
CA ASN A 78 3.25 -71.15 -13.98
C ASN A 78 3.99 -69.82 -14.05
N ILE A 79 4.35 -69.40 -15.27
CA ILE A 79 4.86 -68.05 -15.55
C ILE A 79 3.69 -67.07 -15.37
N GLN A 80 3.62 -66.38 -14.23
CA GLN A 80 2.70 -65.26 -14.05
C GLN A 80 3.30 -63.99 -14.66
N ALA A 81 3.01 -63.75 -15.94
CA ALA A 81 3.17 -62.43 -16.53
C ALA A 81 2.02 -61.53 -16.05
N SER A 82 2.29 -60.61 -15.11
CA SER A 82 1.34 -59.55 -14.78
C SER A 82 1.36 -58.47 -15.87
N VAL A 83 0.33 -58.45 -16.71
CA VAL A 83 0.04 -57.32 -17.61
C VAL A 83 -1.31 -56.76 -17.18
N ASP A 84 -1.40 -55.44 -16.99
CA ASP A 84 -2.67 -54.76 -16.72
C ASP A 84 -3.63 -54.96 -17.89
N SER A 85 -4.57 -55.89 -17.72
CA SER A 85 -5.40 -56.44 -18.78
C SER A 85 -6.64 -55.59 -19.12
N ASN A 86 -6.55 -54.26 -18.96
CA ASN A 86 -7.66 -53.32 -19.17
C ASN A 86 -7.19 -51.93 -19.70
N GLY A 87 -6.80 -51.84 -20.97
CA GLY A 87 -6.48 -50.57 -21.65
C GLY A 87 -6.04 -50.75 -23.11
N PRO A 88 -6.35 -49.83 -24.04
CA PRO A 88 -6.33 -50.12 -25.48
C PRO A 88 -5.01 -49.80 -26.22
N ASP A 89 -4.76 -50.57 -27.29
CA ASP A 89 -4.06 -50.20 -28.54
C ASP A 89 -2.70 -49.46 -28.47
N TYR A 90 -1.63 -50.18 -28.80
CA TYR A 90 -0.26 -49.62 -28.85
C TYR A 90 0.07 -49.02 -30.23
N GLU A 91 0.61 -47.79 -30.27
CA GLU A 91 0.87 -47.11 -31.55
C GLU A 91 2.17 -47.55 -32.24
N THR A 92 3.27 -47.83 -31.53
CA THR A 92 4.56 -48.27 -32.14
C THR A 92 5.43 -49.20 -31.28
N THR A 93 5.46 -49.00 -29.96
CA THR A 93 6.37 -49.71 -29.04
C THR A 93 5.62 -50.22 -27.81
N CYS A 94 5.95 -51.42 -27.35
CA CYS A 94 5.48 -51.96 -26.07
C CYS A 94 6.68 -52.40 -25.21
N THR A 95 6.69 -51.99 -23.94
CA THR A 95 7.74 -52.30 -22.97
C THR A 95 7.10 -53.01 -21.78
N THR A 96 7.63 -54.18 -21.44
CA THR A 96 7.16 -54.98 -20.30
C THR A 96 8.33 -55.52 -19.49
N THR A 97 8.11 -55.85 -18.22
CA THR A 97 9.12 -56.37 -17.31
C THR A 97 8.69 -57.74 -16.80
N LEU A 98 9.41 -58.79 -17.20
CA LEU A 98 9.21 -60.13 -16.67
C LEU A 98 9.64 -60.16 -15.20
N GLN A 99 8.85 -60.74 -14.31
CA GLN A 99 9.29 -61.04 -12.94
C GLN A 99 9.72 -62.51 -12.82
N THR A 100 10.87 -62.69 -12.16
CA THR A 100 11.48 -63.92 -11.61
C THR A 100 11.09 -65.26 -12.27
N VAL A 101 11.96 -65.75 -13.17
CA VAL A 101 11.90 -67.13 -13.68
C VAL A 101 13.15 -67.90 -13.24
N SER A 102 12.96 -68.99 -12.50
CA SER A 102 14.03 -69.92 -12.10
C SER A 102 13.93 -71.21 -12.92
N VAL A 103 14.95 -71.52 -13.73
CA VAL A 103 15.01 -72.74 -14.55
C VAL A 103 16.25 -73.55 -14.18
N SER A 104 16.10 -74.88 -14.06
CA SER A 104 17.14 -75.79 -13.54
C SER A 104 17.65 -76.82 -14.55
N SER A 105 17.44 -76.61 -15.86
CA SER A 105 17.85 -77.53 -16.93
C SER A 105 18.86 -76.86 -17.88
N ARG A 106 19.62 -77.67 -18.63
CA ARG A 106 20.60 -77.19 -19.63
C ARG A 106 19.96 -76.83 -20.98
N ASN A 107 18.64 -76.94 -21.11
CA ASN A 107 17.89 -76.69 -22.34
C ASN A 107 17.12 -75.38 -22.21
N GLY A 108 17.55 -74.37 -22.99
CA GLY A 108 17.26 -72.96 -22.73
C GLY A 108 15.78 -72.53 -22.83
N ILE A 109 15.52 -71.34 -22.28
CA ILE A 109 14.28 -70.57 -22.45
C ILE A 109 14.14 -70.16 -23.92
N TYR A 110 12.91 -70.18 -24.45
CA TYR A 110 12.60 -69.69 -25.78
C TYR A 110 11.48 -68.64 -25.76
N LEU A 111 11.61 -67.64 -26.65
CA LEU A 111 10.54 -66.71 -27.00
C LEU A 111 10.04 -67.06 -28.40
N SER A 112 8.73 -67.14 -28.59
CA SER A 112 8.10 -67.16 -29.91
C SER A 112 7.23 -65.91 -30.06
N ILE A 113 7.38 -65.20 -31.18
CA ILE A 113 6.49 -64.11 -31.57
C ILE A 113 5.89 -64.48 -32.92
N GLN A 114 4.55 -64.49 -33.01
CA GLN A 114 3.79 -64.89 -34.19
C GLN A 114 2.82 -63.77 -34.57
N ASP A 115 2.86 -63.28 -35.82
CA ASP A 115 1.77 -62.48 -36.39
C ASP A 115 0.61 -63.44 -36.68
N GLU A 116 -0.56 -63.21 -36.07
CA GLU A 116 -1.72 -64.10 -36.21
C GLU A 116 -2.19 -64.27 -37.66
N ARG A 117 -1.79 -63.38 -38.59
CA ARG A 117 -2.15 -63.46 -40.02
C ARG A 117 -1.31 -64.47 -40.82
N TRP A 118 -0.17 -64.92 -40.30
CA TRP A 118 0.76 -65.82 -41.02
C TRP A 118 1.16 -66.97 -40.10
N GLY A 119 0.31 -68.01 -40.02
CA GLY A 119 0.34 -69.09 -39.02
C GLY A 119 1.51 -70.09 -39.07
N ASN A 120 2.74 -69.65 -39.34
CA ASN A 120 3.96 -70.43 -39.16
C ASN A 120 4.81 -69.84 -38.04
N GLY A 121 4.80 -70.51 -36.87
CA GLY A 121 5.67 -70.18 -35.76
C GLY A 121 7.11 -70.61 -36.01
N PHE A 122 8.05 -69.67 -35.91
CA PHE A 122 9.48 -69.99 -35.84
C PHE A 122 9.89 -70.20 -34.38
N TYR A 123 10.64 -71.27 -34.13
CA TYR A 123 11.30 -71.54 -32.85
C TYR A 123 12.79 -71.22 -32.99
N THR A 124 13.33 -70.38 -32.12
CA THR A 124 14.75 -70.01 -32.13
C THR A 124 15.32 -70.06 -30.71
N PRO A 125 16.44 -70.77 -30.47
CA PRO A 125 17.15 -70.69 -29.19
C PRO A 125 17.81 -69.32 -29.03
N LEU A 126 17.96 -68.86 -27.78
CA LEU A 126 18.61 -67.59 -27.43
C LEU A 126 20.03 -67.48 -28.00
N GLY A 127 20.31 -66.45 -28.79
CA GLY A 127 21.68 -66.16 -29.25
C GLY A 127 21.87 -65.32 -30.52
N ALA A 128 20.81 -64.99 -31.28
CA ALA A 128 20.94 -64.22 -32.52
C ALA A 128 20.03 -62.98 -32.56
N ASN A 129 20.58 -61.84 -32.98
CA ASN A 129 19.79 -60.71 -33.49
C ASN A 129 19.27 -61.10 -34.87
N ILE A 130 17.98 -61.42 -34.99
CA ILE A 130 17.37 -61.80 -36.27
C ILE A 130 16.34 -60.74 -36.68
N GLY A 131 16.69 -59.91 -37.67
CA GLY A 131 15.75 -59.00 -38.32
C GLY A 131 14.80 -59.75 -39.25
N VAL A 132 13.79 -60.44 -38.71
CA VAL A 132 12.78 -61.16 -39.50
C VAL A 132 11.59 -60.27 -39.82
N GLY A 133 11.78 -59.35 -40.77
CA GLY A 133 10.74 -58.71 -41.60
C GLY A 133 9.72 -57.75 -40.95
N ASN A 134 9.25 -58.00 -39.72
CA ASN A 134 8.05 -57.36 -39.16
C ASN A 134 8.20 -56.81 -37.71
N TYR A 135 9.28 -57.14 -36.99
CA TYR A 135 9.55 -56.63 -35.63
C TYR A 135 11.04 -56.56 -35.32
N ASN A 136 11.41 -55.74 -34.32
CA ASN A 136 12.71 -55.77 -33.66
C ASN A 136 12.52 -56.01 -32.16
N ALA A 137 13.23 -57.00 -31.61
CA ALA A 137 13.25 -57.31 -30.18
C ALA A 137 14.66 -57.09 -29.63
N ILE A 138 14.79 -56.31 -28.56
CA ILE A 138 16.06 -56.06 -27.87
C ILE A 138 15.97 -56.64 -26.47
N TYR A 139 16.97 -57.46 -26.13
CA TYR A 139 17.09 -58.12 -24.83
C TYR A 139 18.29 -57.56 -24.06
N GLY A 140 18.09 -57.27 -22.78
CA GLY A 140 19.21 -57.09 -21.84
C GLY A 140 19.47 -58.40 -21.09
N TYR A 141 20.66 -58.98 -21.24
CA TYR A 141 21.11 -60.06 -20.35
C TYR A 141 22.61 -59.93 -20.07
N THR A 142 23.01 -60.30 -18.85
CA THR A 142 24.41 -60.39 -18.44
C THR A 142 24.68 -61.83 -18.04
N VAL A 143 25.62 -62.50 -18.71
CA VAL A 143 25.98 -63.88 -18.36
C VAL A 143 26.82 -63.88 -17.09
N ALA A 144 26.38 -64.58 -16.05
CA ALA A 144 27.25 -64.92 -14.94
C ALA A 144 28.22 -66.04 -15.39
N PRO A 145 29.55 -65.90 -15.18
CA PRO A 145 30.46 -67.01 -15.38
C PRO A 145 30.20 -68.09 -14.33
N THR A 146 30.27 -69.35 -14.74
CA THR A 146 30.27 -70.57 -13.87
C THR A 146 29.04 -70.81 -12.98
N GLY A 147 28.15 -71.69 -13.45
CA GLY A 147 27.55 -72.74 -12.62
C GLY A 147 26.33 -72.42 -11.73
N GLY A 148 25.95 -71.16 -11.53
CA GLY A 148 24.75 -70.77 -10.77
C GLY A 148 23.53 -70.44 -11.66
N SER A 149 22.32 -70.78 -11.21
CA SER A 149 21.08 -70.38 -11.88
C SER A 149 20.94 -68.84 -11.90
N PRO A 150 20.67 -68.22 -13.07
CA PRO A 150 20.48 -66.77 -13.14
C PRO A 150 19.13 -66.36 -12.51
N THR A 151 19.13 -65.26 -11.78
CA THR A 151 17.91 -64.63 -11.23
C THR A 151 17.84 -63.16 -11.67
N PHE A 152 16.73 -62.80 -12.32
CA PHE A 152 16.43 -61.44 -12.79
C PHE A 152 14.91 -61.25 -12.90
N PRO A 153 14.42 -60.01 -12.77
CA PRO A 153 13.44 -59.50 -13.70
C PRO A 153 14.13 -59.02 -14.99
N ILE A 154 13.69 -59.51 -16.16
CA ILE A 154 14.27 -59.12 -17.46
C ILE A 154 13.31 -58.13 -18.14
N PRO A 155 13.72 -56.88 -18.43
CA PRO A 155 12.94 -55.97 -19.25
C PRO A 155 12.97 -56.42 -20.71
N LEU A 156 11.80 -56.59 -21.31
CA LEU A 156 11.60 -56.91 -22.72
C LEU A 156 10.97 -55.71 -23.42
N THR A 157 11.67 -55.15 -24.41
CA THR A 157 11.12 -54.08 -25.27
C THR A 157 10.90 -54.63 -26.66
N LEU A 158 9.67 -54.51 -27.15
CA LEU A 158 9.24 -54.91 -28.48
C LEU A 158 8.90 -53.66 -29.28
N THR A 159 9.66 -53.42 -30.35
CA THR A 159 9.39 -52.35 -31.32
C THR A 159 8.81 -52.97 -32.58
N PHE A 160 7.58 -52.62 -32.90
CA PHE A 160 6.88 -53.11 -34.07
C PHE A 160 7.15 -52.17 -35.24
N VAL A 161 7.36 -52.71 -36.45
CA VAL A 161 7.58 -51.89 -37.67
C VAL A 161 6.38 -51.95 -38.62
N ARG A 162 5.32 -52.67 -38.24
CA ARG A 162 4.05 -52.82 -38.96
C ARG A 162 2.91 -53.00 -37.95
N ALA A 163 1.72 -52.54 -38.32
CA ALA A 163 0.49 -52.80 -37.58
C ALA A 163 0.03 -54.26 -37.74
N GLY A 164 -0.51 -54.86 -36.68
CA GLY A 164 -0.90 -56.27 -36.63
C GLY A 164 -1.24 -56.78 -35.24
N THR A 165 -1.74 -58.02 -35.19
CA THR A 165 -1.93 -58.74 -33.92
C THR A 165 -0.83 -59.77 -33.76
N TYR A 166 -0.10 -59.68 -32.65
CA TYR A 166 1.05 -60.51 -32.35
C TYR A 166 0.77 -61.35 -31.10
N GLN A 167 0.92 -62.66 -31.22
CA GLN A 167 0.99 -63.58 -30.09
C GLN A 167 2.44 -63.71 -29.65
N VAL A 168 2.69 -63.45 -28.37
CA VAL A 168 3.99 -63.58 -27.72
C VAL A 168 3.90 -64.72 -26.71
N SER A 169 4.60 -65.81 -26.99
CA SER A 169 4.67 -67.01 -26.13
C SER A 169 6.06 -67.14 -25.52
N ILE A 170 6.12 -67.30 -24.20
CA ILE A 170 7.35 -67.56 -23.45
C ILE A 170 7.26 -68.94 -22.83
N GLY A 171 8.25 -69.79 -23.13
CA GLY A 171 8.33 -71.16 -22.62
C GLY A 171 9.74 -71.59 -22.26
N GLY A 172 9.82 -72.66 -21.46
CA GLY A 172 11.07 -73.31 -21.07
C GLY A 172 10.87 -74.82 -20.94
N HIS A 173 11.93 -75.60 -21.16
CA HIS A 173 11.87 -77.06 -21.07
C HIS A 173 12.32 -77.57 -19.69
N SER A 174 11.43 -78.27 -19.00
CA SER A 174 11.80 -79.22 -17.95
C SER A 174 12.17 -80.57 -18.58
N ASP A 175 12.97 -81.38 -17.88
CA ASP A 175 13.35 -82.72 -18.34
C ASP A 175 12.18 -83.74 -18.31
N VAL A 176 10.98 -83.30 -17.86
CA VAL A 176 9.75 -84.11 -17.75
C VAL A 176 8.72 -83.75 -18.83
N ASN A 177 9.14 -83.04 -19.88
CA ASN A 177 8.33 -82.71 -21.06
C ASN A 177 7.02 -81.92 -20.76
N THR A 178 6.98 -81.22 -19.62
CA THR A 178 5.87 -80.35 -19.24
C THR A 178 6.12 -78.93 -19.74
N PHE A 179 5.25 -78.46 -20.64
CA PHE A 179 5.27 -77.10 -21.17
C PHE A 179 4.57 -76.14 -20.21
N VAL A 180 5.30 -75.14 -19.71
CA VAL A 180 4.70 -73.93 -19.14
C VAL A 180 4.75 -72.84 -20.20
N ASN A 181 3.60 -72.30 -20.59
CA ASN A 181 3.48 -71.18 -21.53
C ASN A 181 2.83 -69.98 -20.85
N GLY A 182 3.53 -68.84 -20.86
CA GLY A 182 2.90 -67.53 -20.72
C GLY A 182 2.61 -66.97 -22.11
N ASN A 183 1.33 -66.81 -22.46
CA ASN A 183 0.89 -66.25 -23.74
C ASN A 183 0.33 -64.83 -23.55
N MET A 184 0.80 -63.88 -24.35
CA MET A 184 0.32 -62.50 -24.37
C MET A 184 -0.06 -62.10 -25.80
N ARG A 185 -1.24 -61.49 -25.97
CA ARG A 185 -1.73 -61.00 -27.27
C ARG A 185 -1.58 -59.48 -27.32
N ILE A 186 -0.77 -58.98 -28.25
CA ILE A 186 -0.51 -57.55 -28.46
C ILE A 186 -1.18 -57.12 -29.76
N ILE A 187 -1.97 -56.04 -29.72
CA ILE A 187 -2.59 -55.44 -30.90
C ILE A 187 -1.91 -54.09 -31.16
N VAL A 188 -1.32 -53.94 -32.34
CA VAL A 188 -0.75 -52.69 -32.86
C VAL A 188 -1.68 -52.19 -33.96
N GLN A 189 -2.42 -51.11 -33.69
CA GLN A 189 -3.38 -50.57 -34.65
C GLN A 189 -2.71 -49.79 -35.78
N GLN A 190 -3.28 -49.83 -36.97
CA GLN A 190 -2.85 -48.99 -38.09
C GLN A 190 -3.54 -47.62 -38.00
N LYS A 191 -2.77 -46.54 -37.91
CA LYS A 191 -3.28 -45.19 -37.68
C LYS A 191 -2.72 -44.22 -38.73
N GLN A 192 -3.60 -43.54 -39.47
CA GLN A 192 -3.20 -42.50 -40.41
C GLN A 192 -2.55 -41.32 -39.65
N THR A 193 -1.32 -40.94 -40.01
CA THR A 193 -0.57 -39.85 -39.35
C THR A 193 -0.22 -38.69 -40.27
N THR A 194 -0.21 -38.91 -41.59
CA THR A 194 0.19 -37.88 -42.56
C THR A 194 -0.59 -38.01 -43.86
N ILE A 195 -0.96 -36.89 -44.49
CA ILE A 195 -1.45 -36.87 -45.87
C ILE A 195 -0.24 -36.68 -46.81
N ALA A 196 0.10 -37.73 -47.55
CA ALA A 196 1.36 -37.81 -48.28
C ALA A 196 1.32 -37.07 -49.62
N THR A 197 0.28 -37.26 -50.44
CA THR A 197 0.15 -36.64 -51.77
C THR A 197 -1.31 -36.26 -52.10
N ILE A 198 -1.46 -35.31 -53.01
CA ILE A 198 -2.71 -34.97 -53.70
C ILE A 198 -2.44 -35.13 -55.20
N ASN A 199 -3.32 -35.83 -55.92
CA ASN A 199 -3.16 -36.13 -57.34
C ASN A 199 -4.39 -35.64 -58.13
N GLY A 200 -4.17 -34.93 -59.24
CA GLY A 200 -5.19 -34.43 -60.16
C GLY A 200 -4.63 -33.36 -61.12
N PRO A 201 -5.40 -32.89 -62.11
CA PRO A 201 -4.94 -31.90 -63.09
C PRO A 201 -4.74 -30.51 -62.46
N LEU A 202 -3.77 -29.73 -62.96
CA LEU A 202 -3.45 -28.38 -62.41
C LEU A 202 -3.97 -27.22 -63.27
N SER A 203 -4.59 -27.50 -64.42
CA SER A 203 -5.25 -26.53 -65.28
C SER A 203 -6.45 -27.17 -65.97
N VAL A 204 -7.62 -26.52 -65.92
CA VAL A 204 -8.91 -27.09 -66.35
C VAL A 204 -9.83 -26.01 -66.96
N MET A 205 -10.87 -26.38 -67.70
CA MET A 205 -11.86 -25.41 -68.20
C MET A 205 -12.93 -25.09 -67.15
N GLY A 206 -13.46 -23.87 -67.17
CA GLY A 206 -14.59 -23.46 -66.34
C GLY A 206 -15.77 -24.40 -66.53
N GLY A 207 -16.39 -24.81 -65.42
CA GLY A 207 -17.52 -25.74 -65.44
C GLY A 207 -17.16 -27.21 -65.67
N SER A 208 -15.89 -27.56 -65.92
CA SER A 208 -15.47 -28.96 -66.07
C SER A 208 -15.28 -29.65 -64.71
N THR A 209 -15.79 -30.88 -64.58
CA THR A 209 -15.63 -31.71 -63.37
C THR A 209 -14.41 -32.62 -63.51
N ASN A 210 -13.49 -32.54 -62.55
CA ASN A 210 -12.21 -33.24 -62.54
C ASN A 210 -11.99 -33.93 -61.19
N SER A 211 -11.39 -35.12 -61.20
CA SER A 211 -11.20 -35.95 -60.01
C SER A 211 -9.86 -35.70 -59.33
N TYR A 212 -9.88 -35.50 -58.01
CA TYR A 212 -8.69 -35.38 -57.16
C TYR A 212 -8.71 -36.44 -56.07
N THR A 213 -7.56 -37.08 -55.83
CA THR A 213 -7.40 -38.11 -54.79
C THR A 213 -6.23 -37.78 -53.88
N ALA A 214 -6.31 -38.23 -52.62
CA ALA A 214 -5.26 -38.04 -51.63
C ALA A 214 -4.95 -39.36 -50.91
N ASN A 215 -3.66 -39.62 -50.72
CA ASN A 215 -3.17 -40.83 -50.08
C ASN A 215 -2.56 -40.48 -48.72
N ALA A 216 -2.82 -41.31 -47.71
CA ALA A 216 -2.23 -41.19 -46.38
C ALA A 216 -1.02 -42.12 -46.22
N THR A 217 -0.21 -41.83 -45.21
CA THR A 217 0.69 -42.81 -44.62
C THR A 217 0.34 -43.05 -43.16
N ASP A 218 0.57 -44.29 -42.71
CA ASP A 218 0.45 -44.67 -41.30
C ASP A 218 1.67 -44.21 -40.47
N GLN A 219 1.65 -44.51 -39.17
CA GLN A 219 2.71 -44.13 -38.23
C GLN A 219 4.08 -44.75 -38.53
N PHE A 220 4.16 -45.73 -39.46
CA PHE A 220 5.37 -46.37 -39.93
C PHE A 220 5.77 -45.89 -41.34
N SER A 221 5.14 -44.82 -41.84
CA SER A 221 5.28 -44.28 -43.21
C SER A 221 4.83 -45.24 -44.32
N ASN A 222 4.10 -46.31 -44.02
CA ASN A 222 3.53 -47.17 -45.06
C ASN A 222 2.25 -46.53 -45.63
N PRO A 223 1.93 -46.72 -46.93
CA PRO A 223 0.68 -46.23 -47.50
C PRO A 223 -0.54 -46.83 -46.78
N VAL A 224 -1.48 -45.97 -46.41
CA VAL A 224 -2.77 -46.35 -45.83
C VAL A 224 -3.90 -45.60 -46.53
N ALA A 225 -5.08 -46.22 -46.61
CA ALA A 225 -6.26 -45.54 -47.11
C ALA A 225 -6.60 -44.36 -46.19
N LEU A 226 -6.64 -43.15 -46.73
CA LEU A 226 -7.13 -41.98 -46.01
C LEU A 226 -8.63 -42.21 -45.72
N THR A 227 -9.04 -42.08 -44.45
CA THR A 227 -10.43 -42.32 -44.03
C THR A 227 -10.95 -41.15 -43.19
N GLY A 228 -12.27 -40.91 -43.24
CA GLY A 228 -12.90 -39.76 -42.55
C GLY A 228 -12.41 -38.40 -43.07
N TYR A 229 -12.04 -38.31 -44.35
CA TYR A 229 -11.56 -37.08 -44.97
C TYR A 229 -12.68 -36.28 -45.63
N ALA A 230 -12.51 -34.97 -45.68
CA ALA A 230 -13.33 -34.03 -46.43
C ALA A 230 -12.44 -33.18 -47.34
N TRP A 231 -12.95 -32.89 -48.53
CA TRP A 231 -12.33 -31.95 -49.46
C TRP A 231 -13.05 -30.61 -49.42
N THR A 232 -12.26 -29.54 -49.55
CA THR A 232 -12.71 -28.16 -49.61
C THR A 232 -11.99 -27.44 -50.75
N ALA A 233 -12.62 -26.42 -51.32
CA ALA A 233 -12.06 -25.61 -52.39
C ALA A 233 -12.40 -24.14 -52.14
N ASN A 234 -11.50 -23.20 -52.47
CA ASN A 234 -11.80 -21.76 -52.40
C ASN A 234 -12.56 -21.23 -53.64
N GLY A 235 -13.28 -22.11 -54.34
CA GLY A 235 -14.11 -21.84 -55.50
C GLY A 235 -14.52 -23.13 -56.21
N GLY A 236 -15.62 -23.10 -56.96
CA GLY A 236 -16.21 -24.30 -57.58
C GLY A 236 -16.94 -25.20 -56.58
N SER A 237 -17.48 -26.32 -57.04
CA SER A 237 -18.13 -27.30 -56.18
C SER A 237 -17.24 -28.52 -55.98
N MET A 238 -16.78 -28.73 -54.75
CA MET A 238 -15.99 -29.90 -54.37
C MET A 238 -16.87 -30.92 -53.64
N THR A 239 -16.92 -32.15 -54.14
CA THR A 239 -17.61 -33.25 -53.45
C THR A 239 -16.73 -33.87 -52.38
N VAL A 240 -17.35 -34.53 -51.39
CA VAL A 240 -16.63 -35.26 -50.32
C VAL A 240 -15.68 -36.33 -50.88
N GLY A 241 -16.00 -36.92 -52.03
CA GLY A 241 -15.16 -37.89 -52.74
C GLY A 241 -14.09 -37.29 -53.66
N GLY A 242 -13.83 -35.97 -53.60
CA GLY A 242 -12.75 -35.32 -54.34
C GLY A 242 -13.02 -34.97 -55.80
N GLN A 243 -14.27 -35.10 -56.29
CA GLN A 243 -14.66 -34.53 -57.59
C GLN A 243 -14.83 -33.01 -57.45
N TRP A 244 -14.02 -32.24 -58.19
CA TRP A 244 -14.11 -30.78 -58.25
C TRP A 244 -14.69 -30.34 -59.59
N THR A 245 -15.86 -29.70 -59.57
CA THR A 245 -16.33 -28.92 -60.71
C THR A 245 -15.73 -27.54 -60.60
N ALA A 246 -14.79 -27.25 -61.51
CA ALA A 246 -14.15 -25.95 -61.61
C ALA A 246 -15.23 -24.86 -61.74
N PRO A 247 -15.15 -23.76 -60.98
CA PRO A 247 -16.13 -22.71 -61.14
C PRO A 247 -16.04 -22.18 -62.57
N ASN A 248 -17.17 -21.89 -63.19
CA ASN A 248 -17.19 -21.13 -64.43
C ASN A 248 -16.71 -19.70 -64.11
N VAL A 249 -15.41 -19.44 -64.03
CA VAL A 249 -14.71 -18.14 -63.98
C VAL A 249 -13.22 -18.38 -64.21
N ASP A 250 -12.53 -17.41 -64.78
CA ASP A 250 -11.08 -17.49 -64.99
C ASP A 250 -10.34 -17.19 -63.68
N GLY A 251 -9.34 -17.98 -63.30
CA GLY A 251 -8.59 -17.74 -62.05
C GLY A 251 -7.83 -18.96 -61.51
N GLN A 252 -7.20 -18.78 -60.34
CA GLN A 252 -6.50 -19.84 -59.60
C GLN A 252 -7.26 -20.19 -58.31
N PHE A 253 -7.41 -21.50 -58.05
CA PHE A 253 -8.22 -22.04 -56.96
C PHE A 253 -7.45 -23.11 -56.19
N THR A 254 -7.51 -23.04 -54.86
CA THR A 254 -6.85 -23.95 -53.94
C THR A 254 -7.81 -25.05 -53.50
N LEU A 255 -7.41 -26.31 -53.68
CA LEU A 255 -8.08 -27.50 -53.19
C LEU A 255 -7.37 -28.01 -51.93
N THR A 256 -8.11 -28.24 -50.86
CA THR A 256 -7.57 -28.69 -49.55
C THR A 256 -8.32 -29.92 -49.07
N VAL A 257 -7.57 -30.97 -48.73
CA VAL A 257 -8.09 -32.16 -48.05
C VAL A 257 -7.74 -32.10 -46.56
N THR A 258 -8.71 -32.46 -45.72
CA THR A 258 -8.56 -32.53 -44.27
C THR A 258 -9.12 -33.85 -43.75
N ALA A 259 -8.41 -34.53 -42.85
CA ALA A 259 -8.83 -35.78 -42.21
C ALA A 259 -8.50 -35.74 -40.72
N GLY A 260 -9.51 -35.52 -39.88
CA GLY A 260 -9.29 -35.19 -38.46
C GLY A 260 -8.44 -33.92 -38.32
N SER A 261 -7.30 -34.04 -37.66
CA SER A 261 -6.32 -32.95 -37.47
C SER A 261 -5.28 -32.81 -38.60
N LEU A 262 -5.30 -33.67 -39.62
CA LEU A 262 -4.35 -33.67 -40.72
C LEU A 262 -4.90 -32.88 -41.91
N SER A 263 -4.10 -32.02 -42.55
CA SER A 263 -4.52 -31.29 -43.76
C SER A 263 -3.41 -31.11 -44.79
N LYS A 264 -3.79 -30.94 -46.07
CA LYS A 264 -2.87 -30.65 -47.20
C LYS A 264 -3.60 -29.96 -48.36
N SER A 265 -2.90 -29.12 -49.13
CA SER A 265 -3.49 -28.31 -50.20
C SER A 265 -2.70 -28.35 -51.53
N VAL A 266 -3.38 -28.05 -52.65
CA VAL A 266 -2.84 -27.90 -54.01
C VAL A 266 -3.56 -26.76 -54.76
N LEU A 267 -2.93 -26.15 -55.78
CA LEU A 267 -3.45 -25.00 -56.54
C LEU A 267 -3.74 -25.39 -58.02
N VAL A 268 -4.87 -24.93 -58.59
CA VAL A 268 -5.38 -25.30 -59.92
C VAL A 268 -5.86 -24.05 -60.68
N THR A 269 -5.61 -23.95 -61.99
CA THR A 269 -5.99 -22.79 -62.84
C THR A 269 -7.20 -23.08 -63.74
N VAL A 270 -8.03 -22.07 -64.05
CA VAL A 270 -9.33 -22.21 -64.76
C VAL A 270 -9.54 -21.15 -65.86
N THR A 271 -10.21 -21.49 -66.98
CA THR A 271 -10.58 -20.58 -68.11
C THR A 271 -11.94 -20.88 -68.80
N ARG A 272 -12.70 -19.86 -69.26
CA ARG A 272 -14.06 -19.94 -69.90
C ARG A 272 -14.09 -19.87 -71.45
N SER A 273 -15.27 -20.12 -72.05
CA SER A 273 -15.63 -19.89 -73.48
C SER A 273 -17.08 -19.35 -73.63
N TYR A 274 -17.41 -18.66 -74.73
CA TYR A 274 -18.68 -17.93 -74.97
C TYR A 274 -19.14 -17.99 -76.43
N ASP A 275 -20.46 -18.12 -76.68
CA ASP A 275 -21.16 -17.66 -77.89
C ASP A 275 -22.67 -17.47 -77.61
N GLY A 276 -23.33 -16.54 -78.31
CA GLY A 276 -24.74 -16.20 -78.13
C GLY A 276 -25.26 -15.27 -79.23
N THR A 277 -26.37 -15.65 -79.88
CA THR A 277 -26.90 -14.96 -81.06
C THR A 277 -27.74 -13.73 -80.69
N HIS A 278 -27.40 -12.56 -81.23
CA HIS A 278 -28.12 -11.31 -81.00
C HIS A 278 -29.24 -11.07 -82.05
N TYR A 279 -30.35 -10.47 -81.61
CA TYR A 279 -31.38 -9.91 -82.48
C TYR A 279 -31.57 -8.42 -82.20
N THR A 280 -31.39 -7.58 -83.21
CA THR A 280 -31.50 -6.11 -83.13
C THR A 280 -32.53 -5.63 -84.14
N ARG A 281 -33.44 -4.74 -83.72
CA ARG A 281 -34.40 -4.03 -84.58
C ARG A 281 -34.48 -2.55 -84.18
N ALA A 282 -34.68 -1.71 -85.19
CA ALA A 282 -34.69 -0.26 -85.08
C ALA A 282 -35.87 0.35 -85.86
N GLY A 283 -36.39 1.46 -85.35
CA GLY A 283 -37.28 2.39 -86.08
C GLY A 283 -38.74 1.96 -86.22
N HIS A 284 -39.52 2.00 -85.14
CA HIS A 284 -40.92 1.56 -85.09
C HIS A 284 -41.84 2.60 -84.39
N SER A 285 -43.14 2.61 -84.76
CA SER A 285 -44.17 3.48 -84.17
C SER A 285 -45.50 2.72 -83.96
N GLY A 286 -46.25 3.08 -82.91
CA GLY A 286 -47.48 2.37 -82.51
C GLY A 286 -47.25 1.13 -81.62
N THR A 287 -48.32 0.36 -81.34
CA THR A 287 -48.21 -0.91 -80.60
C THR A 287 -47.58 -2.00 -81.46
N PHE A 288 -46.50 -2.61 -80.96
CA PHE A 288 -45.77 -3.68 -81.62
C PHE A 288 -45.65 -4.91 -80.70
N VAL A 289 -45.78 -6.10 -81.28
CA VAL A 289 -45.60 -7.39 -80.56
C VAL A 289 -44.64 -8.24 -81.35
N ASP A 290 -43.48 -8.55 -80.77
CA ASP A 290 -42.48 -9.42 -81.38
C ASP A 290 -42.35 -10.74 -80.60
N ARG A 291 -41.98 -11.81 -81.32
CA ARG A 291 -41.97 -13.18 -80.81
C ARG A 291 -40.62 -13.84 -81.05
N TYR A 292 -39.99 -14.24 -79.95
CA TYR A 292 -38.64 -14.79 -79.98
C TYR A 292 -38.64 -16.24 -79.49
N PRO A 293 -37.94 -17.15 -80.17
CA PRO A 293 -37.69 -18.49 -79.65
C PRO A 293 -36.79 -18.41 -78.40
N ILE A 294 -37.20 -19.06 -77.32
CA ILE A 294 -36.37 -19.25 -76.12
C ILE A 294 -35.39 -20.41 -76.32
N MET A 295 -34.29 -20.40 -75.56
CA MET A 295 -33.41 -21.57 -75.47
C MET A 295 -34.17 -22.75 -74.84
N PRO A 296 -33.81 -24.02 -75.15
CA PRO A 296 -34.48 -25.21 -74.63
C PRO A 296 -34.14 -25.55 -73.17
N ARG A 297 -33.96 -24.52 -72.33
CA ARG A 297 -33.62 -24.57 -70.91
C ARG A 297 -34.16 -23.32 -70.22
N SER A 298 -34.55 -23.42 -68.95
CA SER A 298 -34.99 -22.27 -68.17
C SER A 298 -33.83 -21.30 -67.93
N GLY A 299 -34.10 -20.00 -67.93
CA GLY A 299 -33.08 -18.96 -67.79
C GLY A 299 -33.70 -17.59 -67.59
N TYR A 300 -33.00 -16.55 -68.02
CA TYR A 300 -33.46 -15.16 -68.00
C TYR A 300 -33.61 -14.64 -69.43
N VAL A 301 -34.70 -13.93 -69.70
CA VAL A 301 -34.77 -13.02 -70.85
C VAL A 301 -34.22 -11.68 -70.39
N VAL A 302 -33.29 -11.14 -71.16
CA VAL A 302 -32.84 -9.75 -71.04
C VAL A 302 -33.43 -8.96 -72.19
N VAL A 303 -34.09 -7.86 -71.87
CA VAL A 303 -34.52 -6.86 -72.85
C VAL A 303 -33.75 -5.58 -72.57
N GLN A 304 -32.80 -5.25 -73.43
CA GLN A 304 -32.11 -3.97 -73.41
C GLN A 304 -32.84 -3.02 -74.37
N PHE A 305 -33.15 -1.81 -73.91
CA PHE A 305 -33.94 -0.84 -74.67
C PHE A 305 -33.29 0.54 -74.63
N GLN A 306 -33.52 1.31 -75.70
CA GLN A 306 -33.21 2.73 -75.77
C GLN A 306 -34.38 3.48 -76.40
N MET A 307 -35.02 4.32 -75.59
CA MET A 307 -36.24 5.06 -75.92
C MET A 307 -35.93 6.55 -76.03
N TYR A 308 -36.09 7.11 -77.24
CA TYR A 308 -35.71 8.50 -77.55
C TYR A 308 -36.84 9.53 -77.29
N SER A 309 -38.11 9.09 -77.14
CA SER A 309 -39.28 9.95 -76.85
C SER A 309 -40.49 9.15 -76.33
N GLN A 310 -41.37 9.78 -75.55
CA GLN A 310 -42.52 9.22 -74.79
C GLN A 310 -43.27 7.99 -75.39
N PRO A 311 -42.96 6.75 -74.97
CA PRO A 311 -43.84 5.60 -75.10
C PRO A 311 -44.60 5.36 -73.78
N ASP A 312 -45.77 4.71 -73.80
CA ASP A 312 -46.53 4.36 -72.58
C ASP A 312 -45.97 3.11 -71.86
N GLY A 313 -44.66 2.93 -71.93
CA GLY A 313 -43.92 1.81 -71.33
C GLY A 313 -43.88 0.53 -72.17
N MET A 314 -42.93 -0.34 -71.82
CA MET A 314 -42.76 -1.68 -72.39
C MET A 314 -43.31 -2.72 -71.41
N THR A 315 -44.08 -3.70 -71.91
CA THR A 315 -44.64 -4.79 -71.10
C THR A 315 -44.35 -6.16 -71.73
N SER A 316 -43.73 -7.04 -70.94
CA SER A 316 -43.46 -8.42 -71.37
C SER A 316 -44.59 -9.34 -70.93
N THR A 317 -45.07 -10.18 -71.85
CA THR A 317 -46.18 -11.11 -71.61
C THR A 317 -45.74 -12.54 -71.88
N TYR A 318 -46.01 -13.43 -70.91
CA TYR A 318 -45.75 -14.86 -71.03
C TYR A 318 -47.04 -15.64 -70.78
N ALA A 319 -47.37 -16.54 -71.68
CA ALA A 319 -48.65 -17.27 -71.70
C ALA A 319 -49.90 -16.36 -71.57
N GLY A 320 -49.84 -15.12 -72.09
CA GLY A 320 -50.93 -14.15 -72.05
C GLY A 320 -51.02 -13.31 -70.76
N SER A 321 -50.19 -13.58 -69.75
CA SER A 321 -50.11 -12.78 -68.52
C SER A 321 -48.95 -11.80 -68.59
N THR A 322 -49.17 -10.55 -68.19
CA THR A 322 -48.09 -9.57 -67.99
C THR A 322 -47.20 -10.02 -66.85
N ILE A 323 -45.95 -10.37 -67.16
CA ILE A 323 -44.95 -10.82 -66.18
C ILE A 323 -44.05 -9.68 -65.69
N GLY A 324 -44.19 -8.48 -66.27
CA GLY A 324 -43.53 -7.26 -65.82
C GLY A 324 -43.27 -6.27 -66.96
N GLY A 325 -42.72 -5.09 -66.64
CA GLY A 325 -42.52 -4.01 -67.58
C GLY A 325 -41.92 -2.76 -66.96
N THR A 326 -41.66 -1.72 -67.76
CA THR A 326 -40.91 -0.52 -67.35
C THR A 326 -41.70 0.50 -66.52
N GLY A 327 -42.89 0.14 -66.03
CA GLY A 327 -43.64 0.93 -65.04
C GLY A 327 -44.07 2.34 -65.47
N GLY A 328 -44.09 2.64 -66.77
CA GLY A 328 -44.37 3.98 -67.29
C GLY A 328 -43.13 4.87 -67.50
N LEU A 329 -41.93 4.29 -67.64
CA LEU A 329 -40.73 5.05 -68.02
C LEU A 329 -40.89 5.69 -69.42
N VAL A 330 -40.72 7.01 -69.47
CA VAL A 330 -41.12 7.86 -70.60
C VAL A 330 -39.96 8.12 -71.60
N SER A 331 -38.70 7.99 -71.17
CA SER A 331 -37.53 8.11 -72.05
C SER A 331 -36.27 7.62 -71.32
N GLY A 332 -35.31 7.04 -72.04
CA GLY A 332 -34.04 6.58 -71.48
C GLY A 332 -33.57 5.23 -72.01
N SER A 333 -32.45 4.74 -71.48
CA SER A 333 -31.89 3.43 -71.78
C SER A 333 -31.78 2.58 -70.51
N GLY A 334 -32.06 1.28 -70.60
CA GLY A 334 -31.97 0.36 -69.47
C GLY A 334 -32.04 -1.11 -69.89
N SER A 335 -31.81 -2.01 -68.94
CA SER A 335 -31.91 -3.46 -69.12
C SER A 335 -32.98 -4.03 -68.18
N TYR A 336 -33.94 -4.77 -68.74
CA TYR A 336 -34.95 -5.45 -67.95
C TYR A 336 -34.73 -6.97 -67.95
N TYR A 337 -34.82 -7.58 -66.76
CA TYR A 337 -34.46 -8.97 -66.50
C TYR A 337 -35.64 -9.76 -65.99
N MET A 338 -35.94 -10.89 -66.66
CA MET A 338 -37.12 -11.69 -66.34
C MET A 338 -36.76 -13.18 -66.27
N PRO A 339 -37.01 -13.87 -65.14
CA PRO A 339 -36.90 -15.32 -65.10
C PRO A 339 -37.97 -15.95 -65.97
N TYR A 340 -37.60 -16.94 -66.79
CA TYR A 340 -38.54 -17.80 -67.50
C TYR A 340 -38.26 -19.28 -67.23
N VAL A 341 -39.33 -20.06 -67.19
CA VAL A 341 -39.27 -21.52 -67.12
C VAL A 341 -39.60 -22.06 -68.51
N TYR A 342 -38.67 -22.81 -69.11
CA TYR A 342 -38.88 -23.38 -70.43
C TYR A 342 -40.04 -24.39 -70.41
N ASN A 343 -41.05 -24.14 -71.24
CA ASN A 343 -42.20 -25.03 -71.41
C ASN A 343 -42.24 -25.49 -72.87
N SER A 344 -42.13 -26.80 -73.09
CA SER A 344 -42.10 -27.42 -74.42
C SER A 344 -43.34 -27.13 -75.27
N ASN A 345 -44.48 -26.79 -74.65
CA ASN A 345 -45.73 -26.51 -75.35
C ASN A 345 -45.79 -25.05 -75.88
N PHE A 346 -44.93 -24.16 -75.36
CA PHE A 346 -44.88 -22.75 -75.75
C PHE A 346 -43.40 -22.29 -75.86
N PRO A 347 -42.66 -22.71 -76.91
CA PRO A 347 -41.22 -22.47 -77.06
C PRO A 347 -40.87 -21.04 -77.51
N GLN A 348 -41.76 -20.07 -77.30
CA GLN A 348 -41.59 -18.67 -77.70
C GLN A 348 -42.11 -17.75 -76.61
N TYR A 349 -41.38 -16.66 -76.34
CA TYR A 349 -41.84 -15.56 -75.48
C TYR A 349 -42.21 -14.34 -76.31
N GLN A 350 -43.01 -13.43 -75.73
CA GLN A 350 -43.52 -12.24 -76.43
C GLN A 350 -43.14 -10.96 -75.68
N VAL A 351 -42.64 -9.97 -76.41
CA VAL A 351 -42.46 -8.61 -75.90
C VAL A 351 -43.53 -7.73 -76.53
N THR A 352 -44.31 -7.03 -75.72
CA THR A 352 -45.35 -6.08 -76.17
C THR A 352 -44.89 -4.66 -75.86
N ILE A 353 -44.81 -3.83 -76.88
CA ILE A 353 -44.32 -2.45 -76.77
C ILE A 353 -45.48 -1.55 -77.20
N ASN A 354 -46.00 -0.73 -76.28
CA ASN A 354 -47.15 0.14 -76.53
C ASN A 354 -46.66 1.56 -76.87
N GLY A 355 -46.43 1.82 -78.15
CA GLY A 355 -46.02 3.13 -78.65
C GLY A 355 -47.19 4.04 -79.03
N ASN A 356 -47.02 5.35 -78.85
CA ASN A 356 -47.92 6.37 -79.37
C ASN A 356 -47.87 6.40 -80.91
N PRO A 357 -49.00 6.41 -81.64
CA PRO A 357 -49.02 6.33 -83.11
C PRO A 357 -48.58 7.61 -83.87
N GLN A 358 -48.06 8.64 -83.22
CA GLN A 358 -47.68 9.92 -83.87
C GLN A 358 -46.18 10.27 -83.84
N ALA A 359 -45.38 9.69 -82.92
CA ALA A 359 -43.91 9.83 -82.82
C ALA A 359 -43.37 8.85 -81.73
N THR A 360 -42.14 8.31 -81.73
CA THR A 360 -41.01 8.31 -82.69
C THR A 360 -40.21 6.99 -82.56
N ASP A 361 -39.13 6.80 -83.33
CA ASP A 361 -38.28 5.59 -83.31
C ASP A 361 -37.75 5.18 -81.92
N TRP A 362 -37.61 3.86 -81.73
CA TRP A 362 -37.00 3.21 -80.55
C TRP A 362 -36.23 1.95 -80.97
N ASP A 363 -35.21 1.63 -80.19
CA ASP A 363 -34.34 0.47 -80.40
C ASP A 363 -34.44 -0.50 -79.22
N TYR A 364 -34.37 -1.79 -79.52
CA TYR A 364 -34.23 -2.82 -78.49
C TYR A 364 -33.44 -4.04 -78.99
N VAL A 365 -32.78 -4.69 -78.05
CA VAL A 365 -32.07 -5.95 -78.24
C VAL A 365 -32.58 -6.92 -77.20
N THR A 366 -32.90 -8.13 -77.64
CA THR A 366 -33.31 -9.20 -76.73
C THR A 366 -32.38 -10.40 -76.85
N PHE A 367 -32.03 -10.99 -75.71
CA PHE A 367 -31.27 -12.23 -75.65
C PHE A 367 -31.67 -13.07 -74.43
N CYS A 368 -31.55 -14.38 -74.56
CA CYS A 368 -31.69 -15.31 -73.44
C CYS A 368 -30.32 -15.55 -72.81
N THR A 369 -30.25 -15.52 -71.48
CA THR A 369 -29.04 -15.84 -70.71
C THR A 369 -29.41 -16.62 -69.47
N ASP A 370 -28.67 -17.68 -69.15
CA ASP A 370 -28.81 -18.39 -67.87
C ASP A 370 -28.07 -17.63 -66.74
N THR A 371 -27.37 -16.54 -67.08
CA THR A 371 -26.47 -15.81 -66.20
C THR A 371 -27.19 -14.63 -65.56
N LEU A 372 -27.30 -14.61 -64.22
CA LEU A 372 -27.83 -13.46 -63.50
C LEU A 372 -26.98 -12.20 -63.75
N PRO A 373 -27.62 -11.02 -63.94
CA PRO A 373 -26.91 -9.77 -64.25
C PRO A 373 -26.12 -9.23 -63.06
N PHE A 374 -26.48 -9.63 -61.84
CA PHE A 374 -25.71 -9.49 -60.61
C PHE A 374 -25.23 -10.87 -60.13
N ASP A 375 -24.18 -10.90 -59.32
CA ASP A 375 -23.67 -12.12 -58.66
C ASP A 375 -23.67 -12.04 -57.14
N ALA A 376 -23.90 -10.86 -56.57
CA ALA A 376 -24.13 -10.67 -55.14
C ALA A 376 -25.19 -9.59 -54.88
N ILE A 377 -25.65 -9.54 -53.62
CA ILE A 377 -26.47 -8.45 -53.09
C ILE A 377 -25.67 -7.82 -51.95
N GLN A 378 -25.32 -6.54 -52.10
CA GLN A 378 -24.75 -5.75 -51.03
C GLN A 378 -25.89 -5.23 -50.15
N VAL A 379 -25.88 -5.59 -48.87
CA VAL A 379 -26.82 -5.08 -47.87
C VAL A 379 -26.07 -4.21 -46.88
N THR A 380 -26.62 -3.05 -46.55
CA THR A 380 -26.04 -2.12 -45.57
C THR A 380 -27.16 -1.66 -44.63
N ALA A 381 -26.86 -1.56 -43.33
CA ALA A 381 -27.82 -1.11 -42.32
C ALA A 381 -27.24 0.09 -41.56
N THR A 382 -28.01 1.18 -41.50
CA THR A 382 -27.59 2.46 -40.95
C THR A 382 -28.63 3.00 -39.97
N PRO A 383 -28.27 3.22 -38.68
CA PRO A 383 -27.03 2.82 -38.04
C PRO A 383 -26.95 1.29 -37.85
N SER A 384 -25.74 0.74 -37.77
CA SER A 384 -25.49 -0.70 -37.50
C SER A 384 -25.75 -1.12 -36.04
N THR A 385 -26.05 -0.15 -35.17
CA THR A 385 -26.38 -0.36 -33.75
C THR A 385 -27.54 0.55 -33.38
N VAL A 386 -28.57 0.00 -32.72
CA VAL A 386 -29.79 0.72 -32.31
C VAL A 386 -30.13 0.48 -30.84
N GLN A 387 -30.79 1.47 -30.23
CA GLN A 387 -31.44 1.32 -28.92
C GLN A 387 -32.71 0.45 -29.04
N PRO A 388 -33.25 -0.10 -27.95
CA PRO A 388 -34.47 -0.93 -27.97
C PRO A 388 -35.70 -0.30 -28.65
N THR A 389 -35.78 1.03 -28.72
CA THR A 389 -36.85 1.80 -29.37
C THR A 389 -36.44 2.50 -30.67
N GLY A 390 -35.19 2.32 -31.11
CA GLY A 390 -34.67 2.90 -32.35
C GLY A 390 -34.88 2.00 -33.56
N THR A 391 -34.94 2.59 -34.76
CA THR A 391 -35.01 1.87 -36.03
C THR A 391 -33.70 2.01 -36.82
N ALA A 392 -33.46 1.09 -37.75
CA ALA A 392 -32.37 1.18 -38.71
C ALA A 392 -32.90 1.15 -40.15
N THR A 393 -32.33 1.97 -41.02
CA THR A 393 -32.61 1.91 -42.47
C THR A 393 -31.68 0.90 -43.10
N VAL A 394 -32.25 -0.05 -43.82
CA VAL A 394 -31.53 -1.09 -44.57
C VAL A 394 -31.63 -0.78 -46.05
N THR A 395 -30.51 -0.81 -46.75
CA THR A 395 -30.42 -0.63 -48.21
C THR A 395 -29.84 -1.89 -48.84
N ALA A 396 -30.51 -2.42 -49.88
CA ALA A 396 -30.04 -3.54 -50.67
C ALA A 396 -29.76 -3.10 -52.11
N HIS A 397 -28.58 -3.47 -52.62
CA HIS A 397 -28.20 -3.24 -54.01
C HIS A 397 -27.64 -4.52 -54.63
N ALA A 398 -28.14 -4.87 -55.80
CA ALA A 398 -27.56 -5.90 -56.64
C ALA A 398 -26.19 -5.41 -57.18
N THR A 399 -25.19 -6.27 -57.09
CA THR A 399 -23.82 -5.97 -57.56
C THR A 399 -23.34 -7.02 -58.56
N LYS A 400 -22.57 -6.59 -59.56
CA LYS A 400 -21.89 -7.45 -60.52
C LYS A 400 -20.39 -7.25 -60.41
N ASN A 401 -19.64 -8.32 -60.13
CA ASN A 401 -18.19 -8.25 -59.85
C ASN A 401 -17.84 -7.19 -58.76
N GLY A 402 -18.73 -7.01 -57.76
CA GLY A 402 -18.55 -6.01 -56.69
C GLY A 402 -18.97 -4.57 -57.01
N THR A 403 -19.42 -4.26 -58.23
CA THR A 403 -19.94 -2.93 -58.61
C THR A 403 -21.47 -2.93 -58.57
N VAL A 404 -22.09 -1.92 -57.96
CA VAL A 404 -23.55 -1.74 -57.94
C VAL A 404 -24.08 -1.52 -59.37
N ILE A 405 -25.07 -2.30 -59.80
CA ILE A 405 -25.71 -2.14 -61.12
C ILE A 405 -26.60 -0.90 -61.16
N ALA A 406 -26.88 -0.37 -62.35
CA ALA A 406 -27.63 0.89 -62.49
C ALA A 406 -29.01 0.83 -61.82
N ALA A 407 -29.51 1.96 -61.34
CA ALA A 407 -30.77 2.01 -60.56
C ALA A 407 -31.98 1.44 -61.31
N VAL A 408 -32.03 1.60 -62.64
CA VAL A 408 -33.08 1.04 -63.51
C VAL A 408 -32.98 -0.48 -63.71
N ASP A 409 -31.81 -1.07 -63.45
CA ASP A 409 -31.52 -2.49 -63.60
C ASP A 409 -31.65 -3.27 -62.26
N GLN A 410 -31.95 -2.58 -61.15
CA GLN A 410 -32.06 -3.19 -59.82
C GLN A 410 -33.27 -4.14 -59.74
N PRO A 411 -33.12 -5.36 -59.19
CA PRO A 411 -34.22 -6.29 -59.02
C PRO A 411 -35.05 -5.95 -57.78
N ALA A 412 -36.28 -6.47 -57.71
CA ALA A 412 -37.06 -6.41 -56.47
C ALA A 412 -36.43 -7.30 -55.37
N PHE A 413 -36.42 -6.81 -54.13
CA PHE A 413 -35.90 -7.52 -52.96
C PHE A 413 -37.00 -7.92 -51.98
N SER A 414 -36.89 -9.10 -51.40
CA SER A 414 -37.63 -9.50 -50.19
C SER A 414 -36.69 -9.47 -48.97
N TYR A 415 -37.23 -9.11 -47.81
CA TYR A 415 -36.44 -8.92 -46.58
C TYR A 415 -36.92 -9.86 -45.47
N SER A 416 -35.97 -10.36 -44.69
CA SER A 416 -36.22 -11.04 -43.42
C SER A 416 -35.21 -10.60 -42.36
N ALA A 417 -35.60 -10.69 -41.09
CA ALA A 417 -34.74 -10.44 -39.95
C ALA A 417 -34.79 -11.66 -39.02
N SER A 418 -33.65 -12.06 -38.45
CA SER A 418 -33.61 -13.18 -37.50
C SER A 418 -34.32 -12.87 -36.17
N GLN A 419 -34.42 -11.59 -35.82
CA GLN A 419 -35.06 -11.05 -34.61
C GLN A 419 -35.63 -9.66 -34.93
N GLY A 420 -36.80 -9.28 -34.42
CA GLY A 420 -37.48 -8.02 -34.78
C GLY A 420 -38.31 -8.13 -36.06
N SER A 421 -38.76 -6.99 -36.58
CA SER A 421 -39.51 -6.90 -37.84
C SER A 421 -38.79 -6.02 -38.87
N ILE A 422 -39.02 -6.31 -40.15
CA ILE A 422 -38.50 -5.50 -41.26
C ILE A 422 -39.55 -5.39 -42.35
N ALA A 423 -39.70 -4.20 -42.93
CA ALA A 423 -40.64 -3.92 -44.01
C ALA A 423 -39.98 -3.03 -45.08
N ALA A 424 -40.25 -3.30 -46.35
CA ALA A 424 -39.79 -2.45 -47.46
C ALA A 424 -40.39 -1.03 -47.32
N SER A 425 -39.58 -0.02 -47.60
CA SER A 425 -39.92 1.40 -47.45
C SER A 425 -39.82 2.21 -48.74
N SER A 426 -39.25 1.64 -49.81
CA SER A 426 -39.27 2.20 -51.18
C SER A 426 -40.15 1.36 -52.11
N ALA A 427 -40.72 1.98 -53.15
CA ALA A 427 -41.55 1.30 -54.15
C ALA A 427 -40.76 0.36 -55.07
N ASP A 428 -39.46 0.59 -55.22
CA ASP A 428 -38.52 -0.30 -55.93
C ASP A 428 -37.96 -1.44 -55.05
N GLY A 429 -38.27 -1.44 -53.74
CA GLY A 429 -37.79 -2.43 -52.78
C GLY A 429 -36.31 -2.31 -52.41
N THR A 430 -35.57 -1.31 -52.89
CA THR A 430 -34.14 -1.10 -52.54
C THR A 430 -33.91 -0.65 -51.10
N THR A 431 -34.93 -0.11 -50.41
CA THR A 431 -34.84 0.26 -48.99
C THR A 431 -35.89 -0.46 -48.14
N ALA A 432 -35.52 -0.74 -46.88
CA ALA A 432 -36.40 -1.30 -45.86
C ALA A 432 -36.10 -0.69 -44.48
N THR A 433 -37.07 -0.71 -43.58
CA THR A 433 -36.92 -0.22 -42.21
C THR A 433 -36.97 -1.39 -41.23
N PHE A 434 -35.92 -1.54 -40.43
CA PHE A 434 -35.82 -2.53 -39.36
C PHE A 434 -36.29 -1.95 -38.01
N THR A 435 -37.11 -2.72 -37.28
CA THR A 435 -37.61 -2.40 -35.95
C THR A 435 -37.28 -3.55 -34.97
N PRO A 436 -36.58 -3.31 -33.86
CA PRO A 436 -36.30 -4.32 -32.83
C PRO A 436 -37.56 -4.97 -32.24
N ALA A 437 -37.46 -6.23 -31.80
CA ALA A 437 -38.49 -6.86 -30.99
C ALA A 437 -38.34 -6.42 -29.53
N SER A 438 -39.46 -6.08 -28.88
CA SER A 438 -39.48 -5.70 -27.46
C SER A 438 -38.90 -6.82 -26.58
N GLY A 439 -37.93 -6.48 -25.74
CA GLY A 439 -37.28 -7.42 -24.81
C GLY A 439 -36.20 -8.32 -25.43
N VAL A 440 -35.82 -8.13 -26.71
CA VAL A 440 -34.85 -8.96 -27.41
C VAL A 440 -33.61 -8.13 -27.79
N TYR A 441 -32.42 -8.62 -27.42
CA TYR A 441 -31.16 -7.88 -27.53
C TYR A 441 -30.04 -8.73 -28.15
N GLY A 442 -29.03 -8.06 -28.72
CA GLY A 442 -27.93 -8.70 -29.45
C GLY A 442 -28.00 -8.45 -30.96
N ALA A 443 -27.25 -9.25 -31.72
CA ALA A 443 -27.19 -9.12 -33.17
C ALA A 443 -28.43 -9.75 -33.85
N SER A 444 -29.15 -8.96 -34.66
CA SER A 444 -30.11 -9.46 -35.62
C SER A 444 -29.49 -9.45 -37.02
N THR A 445 -29.48 -10.61 -37.67
CA THR A 445 -29.09 -10.74 -39.07
C THR A 445 -30.27 -10.36 -39.95
N ILE A 446 -30.06 -9.35 -40.79
CA ILE A 446 -30.98 -8.93 -41.84
C ILE A 446 -30.54 -9.59 -43.14
N THR A 447 -31.47 -10.24 -43.83
CA THR A 447 -31.24 -10.89 -45.12
C THR A 447 -32.11 -10.24 -46.19
N ALA A 448 -31.50 -9.72 -47.25
CA ALA A 448 -32.20 -9.31 -48.46
C ALA A 448 -32.02 -10.38 -49.53
N THR A 449 -33.11 -10.82 -50.16
CA THR A 449 -33.12 -11.92 -51.14
C THR A 449 -33.73 -11.46 -52.45
N SER A 450 -33.12 -11.85 -53.57
CA SER A 450 -33.71 -11.73 -54.90
C SER A 450 -33.28 -12.89 -55.80
N VAL A 451 -34.24 -13.53 -56.48
CA VAL A 451 -34.04 -14.66 -57.41
C VAL A 451 -33.03 -15.73 -56.93
N GLY A 452 -33.08 -16.07 -55.64
CA GLY A 452 -32.25 -17.10 -55.01
C GLY A 452 -30.87 -16.63 -54.51
N ILE A 453 -30.40 -15.45 -54.92
CA ILE A 453 -29.24 -14.78 -54.31
C ILE A 453 -29.70 -14.07 -53.05
N HIS A 454 -28.88 -14.10 -52.00
CA HIS A 454 -29.10 -13.35 -50.77
C HIS A 454 -27.84 -12.59 -50.37
N GLY A 455 -28.04 -11.44 -49.72
CA GLY A 455 -27.02 -10.67 -49.03
C GLY A 455 -27.44 -10.44 -47.59
N THR A 456 -26.48 -10.24 -46.69
CA THR A 456 -26.76 -10.03 -45.26
C THR A 456 -26.09 -8.79 -44.69
N ALA A 457 -26.74 -8.20 -43.70
CA ALA A 457 -26.18 -7.19 -42.81
C ALA A 457 -26.52 -7.54 -41.35
N SER A 458 -25.76 -7.03 -40.39
CA SER A 458 -26.05 -7.20 -38.96
C SER A 458 -26.47 -5.87 -38.35
N VAL A 459 -27.57 -5.87 -37.61
CA VAL A 459 -27.98 -4.75 -36.74
C VAL A 459 -27.91 -5.22 -35.29
N THR A 460 -27.12 -4.53 -34.46
CA THR A 460 -27.01 -4.85 -33.04
C THR A 460 -28.02 -4.03 -32.23
N VAL A 461 -28.98 -4.72 -31.60
CA VAL A 461 -29.89 -4.11 -30.63
C VAL A 461 -29.19 -4.11 -29.27
N GLN A 462 -28.92 -2.93 -28.72
CA GLN A 462 -28.29 -2.83 -27.40
C GLN A 462 -29.27 -3.24 -26.30
N ALA A 463 -28.79 -4.03 -25.33
CA ALA A 463 -29.54 -4.28 -24.11
C ALA A 463 -29.68 -2.97 -23.31
N PRO A 464 -30.84 -2.71 -22.68
CA PRO A 464 -30.97 -1.61 -21.75
C PRO A 464 -30.02 -1.85 -20.57
N TRP A 465 -29.17 -0.86 -20.28
CA TRP A 465 -28.40 -0.84 -19.05
C TRP A 465 -29.34 -0.74 -17.85
N ASP A 466 -29.14 -1.59 -16.85
CA ASP A 466 -29.97 -1.67 -15.64
C ASP A 466 -29.37 -0.88 -14.46
N ALA A 467 -28.06 -0.63 -14.49
CA ALA A 467 -27.38 0.23 -13.54
C ALA A 467 -26.27 1.04 -14.22
N VAL A 468 -25.97 2.20 -13.64
CA VAL A 468 -24.75 2.98 -13.90
C VAL A 468 -23.93 2.97 -12.62
N THR A 469 -22.65 2.66 -12.73
CA THR A 469 -21.69 2.64 -11.63
C THR A 469 -20.71 3.79 -11.79
N VAL A 470 -20.43 4.53 -10.71
CA VAL A 470 -19.45 5.62 -10.70
C VAL A 470 -18.23 5.22 -9.86
N THR A 471 -17.04 5.38 -10.42
CA THR A 471 -15.77 5.03 -9.78
C THR A 471 -14.80 6.22 -9.81
N PRO A 472 -14.18 6.60 -8.67
CA PRO A 472 -14.38 6.06 -7.33
C PRO A 472 -15.79 6.34 -6.78
N THR A 473 -16.21 5.61 -5.74
CA THR A 473 -17.55 5.78 -5.11
C THR A 473 -17.72 7.06 -4.30
N GLY A 474 -16.61 7.76 -4.05
CA GLY A 474 -16.54 9.00 -3.29
C GLY A 474 -15.08 9.46 -3.15
N ALA A 475 -14.88 10.71 -2.76
CA ALA A 475 -13.57 11.22 -2.36
C ALA A 475 -13.73 12.34 -1.32
N THR A 476 -12.71 12.53 -0.50
CA THR A 476 -12.62 13.69 0.41
C THR A 476 -11.75 14.75 -0.23
N LEU A 477 -12.31 15.94 -0.45
CA LEU A 477 -11.64 17.03 -1.16
C LEU A 477 -11.55 18.30 -0.32
N SER A 478 -10.48 19.06 -0.51
CA SER A 478 -10.40 20.46 -0.08
C SER A 478 -11.11 21.38 -1.08
N PRO A 479 -11.53 22.60 -0.70
CA PRO A 479 -11.98 23.61 -1.65
C PRO A 479 -11.02 23.79 -2.83
N GLY A 480 -11.55 23.83 -4.06
CA GLY A 480 -10.76 23.89 -5.28
C GLY A 480 -10.01 22.59 -5.64
N GLY A 481 -10.00 21.59 -4.77
CA GLY A 481 -9.44 20.26 -5.05
C GLY A 481 -10.28 19.52 -6.08
N THR A 482 -9.62 18.65 -6.87
CA THR A 482 -10.26 17.94 -7.99
C THR A 482 -10.26 16.42 -7.81
N GLN A 483 -11.33 15.77 -8.28
CA GLN A 483 -11.43 14.31 -8.37
C GLN A 483 -11.91 13.92 -9.77
N GLN A 484 -11.14 13.07 -10.44
CA GLN A 484 -11.60 12.43 -11.68
C GLN A 484 -12.55 11.29 -11.34
N TYR A 485 -13.78 11.35 -11.82
CA TYR A 485 -14.73 10.26 -11.81
C TYR A 485 -14.83 9.61 -13.19
N SER A 486 -15.20 8.34 -13.20
CA SER A 486 -15.51 7.55 -14.37
C SER A 486 -16.86 6.86 -14.16
N ALA A 487 -17.63 6.69 -15.23
CA ALA A 487 -18.92 6.00 -15.18
C ALA A 487 -18.90 4.78 -16.10
N SER A 488 -19.55 3.71 -15.67
CA SER A 488 -19.72 2.47 -16.42
C SER A 488 -21.14 1.96 -16.26
N ALA A 489 -21.84 1.85 -17.38
CA ALA A 489 -23.14 1.21 -17.50
C ALA A 489 -22.97 -0.30 -17.51
N THR A 490 -23.84 -0.99 -16.77
CA THR A 490 -23.89 -2.46 -16.70
C THR A 490 -25.24 -2.98 -17.18
N SER A 491 -25.27 -4.26 -17.53
CA SER A 491 -26.47 -5.05 -17.76
C SER A 491 -26.29 -6.39 -17.06
N ALA A 492 -27.24 -6.79 -16.20
CA ALA A 492 -27.17 -8.00 -15.38
C ALA A 492 -25.86 -8.15 -14.57
N GLY A 493 -25.31 -7.03 -14.10
CA GLY A 493 -24.07 -6.97 -13.31
C GLY A 493 -22.75 -7.03 -14.10
N ALA A 494 -22.78 -7.11 -15.43
CA ALA A 494 -21.58 -7.05 -16.29
C ALA A 494 -21.48 -5.69 -17.03
N PRO A 495 -20.27 -5.11 -17.22
CA PRO A 495 -20.11 -3.88 -18.02
C PRO A 495 -20.52 -4.08 -19.48
N VAL A 496 -21.24 -3.13 -20.07
CA VAL A 496 -21.58 -3.21 -21.49
C VAL A 496 -20.36 -2.89 -22.38
N PRO A 497 -20.16 -3.56 -23.53
CA PRO A 497 -18.99 -3.35 -24.40
C PRO A 497 -18.88 -1.94 -24.99
N ASN A 498 -20.02 -1.27 -25.21
CA ASN A 498 -20.10 0.09 -25.74
C ASN A 498 -20.78 0.99 -24.71
N GLN A 499 -19.97 1.77 -23.99
CA GLN A 499 -20.43 2.68 -22.96
C GLN A 499 -21.17 3.88 -23.57
N PRO A 500 -22.30 4.33 -22.99
CA PRO A 500 -23.00 5.53 -23.44
C PRO A 500 -22.21 6.81 -23.12
N THR A 501 -22.59 7.91 -23.76
CA THR A 501 -22.20 9.24 -23.28
C THR A 501 -22.96 9.55 -21.99
N PHE A 502 -22.23 9.79 -20.91
CA PHE A 502 -22.81 10.11 -19.61
C PHE A 502 -23.04 11.62 -19.46
N ILE A 503 -24.23 11.99 -19.00
CA ILE A 503 -24.52 13.35 -18.55
C ILE A 503 -24.18 13.42 -17.06
N TRP A 504 -23.20 14.24 -16.72
CA TRP A 504 -22.77 14.49 -15.34
C TRP A 504 -23.52 15.66 -14.73
N THR A 505 -23.98 15.48 -13.49
CA THR A 505 -24.55 16.51 -12.63
C THR A 505 -23.94 16.41 -11.24
N GLN A 506 -24.01 17.50 -10.47
CA GLN A 506 -23.27 17.60 -9.21
C GLN A 506 -23.90 18.55 -8.20
N THR A 507 -23.55 18.35 -6.93
CA THR A 507 -23.77 19.32 -5.84
C THR A 507 -22.41 19.74 -5.26
N GLY A 508 -22.36 20.82 -4.47
CA GLY A 508 -21.15 21.27 -3.76
C GLY A 508 -20.00 21.83 -4.61
N GLY A 509 -20.04 21.73 -5.94
CA GLY A 509 -18.95 22.16 -6.82
C GLY A 509 -19.31 22.19 -8.31
N ALA A 510 -18.30 22.06 -9.16
CA ALA A 510 -18.45 21.97 -10.62
C ALA A 510 -17.98 20.60 -11.12
N ILE A 511 -18.60 20.06 -12.17
CA ILE A 511 -18.12 18.84 -12.85
C ILE A 511 -18.07 19.05 -14.35
N THR A 512 -17.04 18.51 -15.00
CA THR A 512 -16.91 18.54 -16.46
C THR A 512 -17.71 17.39 -17.11
N SER A 513 -17.98 17.52 -18.41
CA SER A 513 -18.55 16.41 -19.22
C SER A 513 -17.67 15.15 -19.26
N SER A 514 -16.37 15.28 -18.97
CA SER A 514 -15.43 14.17 -18.80
C SER A 514 -15.39 13.58 -17.39
N GLY A 515 -16.23 14.03 -16.46
CA GLY A 515 -16.30 13.52 -15.08
C GLY A 515 -15.25 14.08 -14.11
N LEU A 516 -14.48 15.12 -14.49
CA LEU A 516 -13.58 15.80 -13.54
C LEU A 516 -14.40 16.75 -12.67
N PHE A 517 -14.52 16.41 -11.38
CA PHE A 517 -15.15 17.24 -10.36
C PHE A 517 -14.13 18.20 -9.74
N THR A 518 -14.56 19.43 -9.45
CA THR A 518 -13.83 20.46 -8.71
C THR A 518 -14.69 20.93 -7.54
N ALA A 519 -14.17 20.78 -6.33
CA ALA A 519 -14.88 21.16 -5.10
C ALA A 519 -15.09 22.68 -4.99
N GLY A 520 -16.28 23.10 -4.56
CA GLY A 520 -16.60 24.49 -4.25
C GLY A 520 -15.99 24.95 -2.91
N SER A 521 -16.32 26.18 -2.51
CA SER A 521 -15.75 26.86 -1.33
C SER A 521 -16.40 26.51 0.01
N THR A 522 -17.48 25.72 0.02
CA THR A 522 -18.30 25.44 1.21
C THR A 522 -18.05 24.01 1.71
N SER A 523 -17.78 23.83 3.02
CA SER A 523 -17.69 22.49 3.63
C SER A 523 -19.04 21.78 3.57
N GLY A 524 -19.05 20.48 3.35
CA GLY A 524 -20.27 19.67 3.33
C GLY A 524 -20.21 18.48 2.37
N GLY A 525 -21.28 17.69 2.36
CA GLY A 525 -21.43 16.59 1.41
C GLY A 525 -21.58 17.10 -0.03
N TYR A 526 -20.96 16.39 -0.97
CA TYR A 526 -21.18 16.58 -2.40
C TYR A 526 -21.53 15.27 -3.08
N THR A 527 -22.26 15.37 -4.18
CA THR A 527 -22.61 14.25 -5.05
C THR A 527 -22.12 14.53 -6.47
N ALA A 528 -21.58 13.50 -7.12
CA ALA A 528 -21.28 13.49 -8.55
C ALA A 528 -22.10 12.35 -9.18
N THR A 529 -23.08 12.71 -10.00
CA THR A 529 -24.07 11.79 -10.58
C THR A 529 -23.87 11.69 -12.08
N ALA A 530 -23.59 10.49 -12.58
CA ALA A 530 -23.60 10.18 -14.00
C ALA A 530 -24.95 9.58 -14.39
N SER A 531 -25.53 10.03 -15.50
CA SER A 531 -26.80 9.54 -16.01
C SER A 531 -26.73 9.20 -17.50
N ALA A 532 -27.40 8.13 -17.90
CA ALA A 532 -27.54 7.69 -19.29
C ALA A 532 -28.85 6.91 -19.47
N GLY A 533 -29.64 7.26 -20.50
CA GLY A 533 -30.86 6.50 -20.87
C GLY A 533 -31.90 6.33 -19.75
N GLY A 534 -32.00 7.27 -18.81
CA GLY A 534 -32.94 7.21 -17.67
C GLY A 534 -32.42 6.49 -16.42
N VAL A 535 -31.21 5.90 -16.48
CA VAL A 535 -30.54 5.25 -15.34
C VAL A 535 -29.39 6.13 -14.86
N SER A 536 -29.16 6.18 -13.54
CA SER A 536 -28.11 7.00 -12.94
C SER A 536 -27.31 6.25 -11.88
N GLY A 537 -26.04 6.63 -11.76
CA GLY A 537 -25.12 6.22 -10.71
C GLY A 537 -24.54 7.46 -10.04
N SER A 538 -24.36 7.41 -8.73
CA SER A 538 -23.82 8.53 -7.96
C SER A 538 -22.62 8.10 -7.14
N ALA A 539 -21.59 8.94 -7.13
CA ALA A 539 -20.57 8.96 -6.10
C ALA A 539 -20.88 10.08 -5.11
N SER A 540 -20.67 9.81 -3.82
CA SER A 540 -20.87 10.79 -2.74
C SER A 540 -19.56 11.00 -2.02
N GLY A 541 -19.14 12.25 -1.87
CA GLY A 541 -17.95 12.63 -1.13
C GLY A 541 -18.24 13.74 -0.14
N VAL A 542 -17.18 14.21 0.51
CA VAL A 542 -17.23 15.37 1.42
C VAL A 542 -16.18 16.38 0.99
N ILE A 543 -16.61 17.62 0.82
CA ILE A 543 -15.72 18.77 0.79
C ILE A 543 -15.45 19.07 2.26
N HIS A 544 -14.25 18.76 2.74
CA HIS A 544 -13.80 19.30 4.01
C HIS A 544 -13.05 20.59 3.70
N LEU A 545 -13.50 21.70 4.28
CA LEU A 545 -12.63 22.84 4.47
C LEU A 545 -11.38 22.35 5.21
N GLN A 546 -10.23 22.19 4.54
CA GLN A 546 -8.97 21.84 5.21
C GLN A 546 -8.45 23.07 5.95
N ARG A 547 -9.15 23.36 7.05
CA ARG A 547 -8.87 24.39 8.02
C ARG A 547 -8.12 23.75 9.17
N LYS A 548 -7.15 24.46 9.69
CA LYS A 548 -6.42 24.12 10.89
C LYS A 548 -6.76 25.16 11.93
N VAL A 549 -7.48 24.75 12.97
CA VAL A 549 -7.58 25.55 14.19
C VAL A 549 -6.26 25.36 14.96
N VAL A 550 -5.72 26.43 15.51
CA VAL A 550 -4.59 26.41 16.43
C VAL A 550 -4.93 27.29 17.62
N ILE A 551 -5.01 26.69 18.81
CA ILE A 551 -5.18 27.43 20.06
C ILE A 551 -3.83 28.01 20.49
N VAL A 552 -3.86 29.28 20.86
CA VAL A 552 -2.73 30.01 21.45
C VAL A 552 -3.23 30.65 22.76
N PRO A 553 -2.53 30.46 23.89
CA PRO A 553 -1.32 29.63 24.07
C PRO A 553 -1.61 28.12 24.02
N HIS A 554 -0.65 27.35 23.49
CA HIS A 554 -0.80 25.90 23.26
C HIS A 554 -0.56 25.03 24.51
N GLU A 555 0.10 25.56 25.53
CA GLU A 555 0.13 25.00 26.88
C GLU A 555 0.15 26.18 27.86
N THR A 556 -0.68 26.13 28.90
CA THR A 556 -0.66 27.11 30.00
C THR A 556 -0.94 26.42 31.32
N SER A 557 -0.18 26.83 32.32
CA SER A 557 -0.42 26.57 33.74
C SER A 557 -0.84 27.87 34.42
N THR A 558 -1.76 27.77 35.37
CA THR A 558 -2.14 28.89 36.24
C THR A 558 -2.59 28.36 37.60
N GLY A 559 -2.59 29.23 38.61
CA GLY A 559 -3.16 28.91 39.92
C GLY A 559 -4.70 29.06 39.95
N PRO A 560 -5.38 28.52 40.98
CA PRO A 560 -6.84 28.65 41.13
C PRO A 560 -7.34 30.11 41.12
N GLY A 561 -8.58 30.32 40.67
CA GLY A 561 -9.24 31.64 40.68
C GLY A 561 -8.68 32.66 39.68
N ARG A 562 -7.90 32.22 38.68
CA ARG A 562 -7.33 33.08 37.62
C ARG A 562 -8.12 32.99 36.32
N THR A 563 -8.04 34.05 35.52
CA THR A 563 -8.54 34.07 34.14
C THR A 563 -7.39 33.89 33.15
N VAL A 564 -7.59 33.11 32.09
CA VAL A 564 -6.62 32.88 31.01
C VAL A 564 -7.32 33.12 29.66
N PRO A 565 -6.88 34.10 28.86
CA PRO A 565 -7.41 34.31 27.52
C PRO A 565 -6.79 33.31 26.53
N PHE A 566 -7.64 32.56 25.83
CA PHE A 566 -7.24 31.78 24.67
C PHE A 566 -7.70 32.45 23.37
N GLN A 567 -6.85 32.38 22.36
CA GLN A 567 -7.15 32.80 20.99
C GLN A 567 -7.03 31.58 20.08
N ALA A 568 -7.84 31.55 19.02
CA ALA A 568 -7.79 30.50 18.03
C ALA A 568 -7.45 31.12 16.68
N LEU A 569 -6.32 30.74 16.12
CA LEU A 569 -5.99 31.06 14.74
C LEU A 569 -6.57 29.96 13.85
N VAL A 570 -7.50 30.33 12.98
CA VAL A 570 -7.96 29.43 11.91
C VAL A 570 -7.13 29.73 10.67
N THR A 571 -6.42 28.72 10.15
CA THR A 571 -5.69 28.84 8.89
C THR A 571 -6.22 27.89 7.82
N ASP A 572 -5.93 28.19 6.55
CA ASP A 572 -6.01 27.20 5.48
C ASP A 572 -4.82 26.20 5.52
N LEU A 573 -4.77 25.27 4.57
CA LEU A 573 -3.71 24.27 4.41
C LEU A 573 -2.33 24.88 4.09
N ALA A 574 -2.29 26.09 3.51
CA ALA A 574 -1.07 26.84 3.26
C ALA A 574 -0.60 27.65 4.49
N ASN A 575 -1.33 27.56 5.61
CA ASN A 575 -1.16 28.32 6.85
C ASN A 575 -1.48 29.83 6.73
N ASN A 576 -2.26 30.26 5.73
CA ASN A 576 -2.77 31.63 5.68
C ASN A 576 -3.90 31.78 6.72
N PRO A 577 -3.92 32.85 7.53
CA PRO A 577 -5.00 33.11 8.47
C PRO A 577 -6.31 33.42 7.73
N THR A 578 -7.43 32.92 8.25
CA THR A 578 -8.77 33.11 7.68
C THR A 578 -9.68 33.86 8.65
N SER A 579 -10.78 34.44 8.16
CA SER A 579 -11.72 35.24 8.96
C SER A 579 -12.80 34.42 9.67
N ASP A 580 -12.55 33.12 9.88
CA ASP A 580 -13.55 32.19 10.37
C ASP A 580 -13.51 32.09 11.90
N THR A 581 -14.68 31.98 12.51
CA THR A 581 -14.82 31.95 13.97
C THR A 581 -14.74 30.53 14.51
N VAL A 582 -14.37 30.42 15.78
CA VAL A 582 -14.50 29.21 16.58
C VAL A 582 -15.54 29.41 17.69
N THR A 583 -16.03 28.30 18.23
CA THR A 583 -16.73 28.24 19.50
C THR A 583 -15.85 27.56 20.54
N TRP A 584 -15.80 28.11 21.75
CA TRP A 584 -14.97 27.60 22.84
C TRP A 584 -15.74 26.71 23.80
N SER A 585 -15.08 25.68 24.32
CA SER A 585 -15.58 24.85 25.41
C SER A 585 -14.44 24.33 26.28
N VAL A 586 -14.75 23.97 27.53
CA VAL A 586 -13.79 23.40 28.49
C VAL A 586 -14.33 22.08 29.03
N SER A 587 -13.47 21.08 29.17
CA SER A 587 -13.85 19.74 29.63
C SER A 587 -13.47 19.48 31.10
N SER A 588 -13.82 20.39 32.00
CA SER A 588 -13.60 20.26 33.45
C SER A 588 -14.69 19.41 34.13
N SER A 589 -14.31 18.71 35.20
CA SER A 589 -15.24 18.13 36.19
C SER A 589 -15.53 19.06 37.36
N TYR A 590 -15.00 20.29 37.31
CA TYR A 590 -15.10 21.36 38.30
C TYR A 590 -15.82 22.55 37.66
N SER A 591 -16.22 23.55 38.47
CA SER A 591 -16.92 24.78 38.05
C SER A 591 -16.10 25.77 37.21
N ASP A 592 -15.01 25.31 36.58
CA ASP A 592 -14.28 26.09 35.57
C ASP A 592 -15.21 26.39 34.39
N SER A 593 -15.13 27.60 33.84
CA SER A 593 -16.01 28.05 32.75
C SER A 593 -15.24 28.85 31.70
N ILE A 594 -15.53 28.66 30.43
CA ILE A 594 -14.95 29.43 29.32
C ILE A 594 -16.04 30.18 28.58
N ASP A 595 -15.78 31.44 28.24
CA ASP A 595 -16.66 32.21 27.37
C ASP A 595 -16.64 31.58 25.96
N PRO A 596 -17.78 31.10 25.44
CA PRO A 596 -17.84 30.38 24.16
C PRO A 596 -17.51 31.26 22.95
N THR A 597 -17.49 32.60 23.12
CA THR A 597 -17.23 33.58 22.07
C THR A 597 -15.87 34.27 22.19
N THR A 598 -15.43 34.60 23.41
CA THR A 598 -14.16 35.33 23.63
C THR A 598 -12.97 34.44 23.98
N GLY A 599 -13.18 33.16 24.31
CA GLY A 599 -12.11 32.22 24.67
C GLY A 599 -11.47 32.48 26.02
N VAL A 600 -12.04 33.36 26.84
CA VAL A 600 -11.55 33.62 28.20
C VAL A 600 -11.99 32.52 29.15
N LEU A 601 -11.05 31.69 29.60
CA LEU A 601 -11.25 30.69 30.64
C LEU A 601 -11.19 31.35 32.01
N THR A 602 -12.19 31.13 32.84
CA THR A 602 -12.22 31.44 34.27
C THR A 602 -12.04 30.15 35.05
N VAL A 603 -10.91 30.01 35.74
CA VAL A 603 -10.61 28.87 36.60
C VAL A 603 -11.32 29.04 37.94
N ASP A 604 -12.01 28.00 38.38
CA ASP A 604 -12.72 27.96 39.64
C ASP A 604 -11.77 28.21 40.82
N ALA A 605 -12.24 29.01 41.78
CA ALA A 605 -11.44 29.50 42.90
C ALA A 605 -11.28 28.48 44.04
N THR A 606 -11.82 27.27 43.93
CA THR A 606 -11.58 26.23 44.94
C THR A 606 -10.09 25.85 44.97
N PRO A 607 -9.43 25.89 46.14
CA PRO A 607 -8.06 25.42 46.30
C PRO A 607 -7.93 23.94 45.92
N LEU A 608 -6.74 23.53 45.49
CA LEU A 608 -6.39 22.12 45.36
C LEU A 608 -6.59 21.43 46.72
N GLN A 609 -7.12 20.19 46.71
CA GLN A 609 -7.12 19.40 47.95
C GLN A 609 -5.69 19.02 48.32
N SER A 610 -5.40 18.81 49.61
CA SER A 610 -4.04 18.72 50.17
C SER A 610 -3.17 17.53 49.69
N ASN A 611 -3.68 16.77 48.73
CA ASN A 611 -3.08 15.62 48.07
C ASN A 611 -3.01 15.74 46.52
N GLU A 612 -3.61 16.77 45.91
CA GLU A 612 -3.62 16.98 44.45
C GLU A 612 -2.54 17.98 44.04
N MET A 613 -1.47 17.53 43.37
CA MET A 613 -0.39 18.42 42.88
C MET A 613 -0.80 19.29 41.67
N ALA A 614 -1.94 18.98 41.06
CA ALA A 614 -2.57 19.77 40.01
C ALA A 614 -4.04 19.35 39.82
N ARG A 615 -4.92 20.28 39.44
CA ARG A 615 -6.27 20.03 38.92
C ARG A 615 -6.18 19.96 37.38
N GLY A 616 -6.17 18.76 36.82
CA GLY A 616 -6.09 18.52 35.37
C GLY A 616 -5.34 17.23 35.00
N PRO A 617 -5.01 17.01 33.72
CA PRO A 617 -5.28 17.92 32.60
C PRO A 617 -6.73 17.82 32.11
N PHE A 618 -7.39 18.98 31.93
CA PHE A 618 -8.62 19.08 31.16
C PHE A 618 -8.35 19.72 29.79
N SER A 619 -9.27 19.56 28.84
CA SER A 619 -9.13 20.14 27.49
C SER A 619 -9.80 21.51 27.44
N VAL A 620 -9.07 22.53 26.99
CA VAL A 620 -9.65 23.71 26.34
C VAL A 620 -9.78 23.37 24.86
N ILE A 621 -10.98 23.55 24.31
CA ILE A 621 -11.36 23.08 22.98
C ILE A 621 -11.87 24.28 22.18
N ALA A 622 -11.24 24.55 21.05
CA ALA A 622 -11.71 25.50 20.04
C ALA A 622 -12.21 24.70 18.85
N THR A 623 -13.51 24.77 18.59
CA THR A 623 -14.18 24.06 17.49
C THR A 623 -14.58 25.06 16.42
N LEU A 624 -14.24 24.81 15.16
CA LEU A 624 -14.60 25.69 14.04
C LEU A 624 -16.13 25.81 13.94
N SER A 625 -16.67 27.04 13.95
CA SER A 625 -18.12 27.28 14.03
C SER A 625 -18.90 26.69 12.84
N THR A 626 -18.24 26.46 11.71
CA THR A 626 -18.83 25.92 10.48
C THR A 626 -18.61 24.41 10.28
N ASP A 627 -17.73 23.78 11.07
CA ASP A 627 -17.41 22.35 10.93
C ASP A 627 -16.94 21.76 12.26
N ALA A 628 -17.85 21.08 12.96
CA ALA A 628 -17.58 20.53 14.29
C ALA A 628 -16.56 19.36 14.30
N SER A 629 -16.14 18.85 13.13
CA SER A 629 -15.06 17.87 13.04
C SER A 629 -13.67 18.51 13.20
N ILE A 630 -13.57 19.82 12.94
CA ILE A 630 -12.33 20.58 12.96
C ILE A 630 -12.24 21.32 14.30
N GLN A 631 -11.41 20.78 15.18
CA GLN A 631 -11.16 21.31 16.51
C GLN A 631 -9.68 21.19 16.85
N ASP A 632 -9.18 22.12 17.64
CA ASP A 632 -7.93 21.96 18.35
C ASP A 632 -8.20 21.76 19.85
N ARG A 633 -7.28 21.09 20.55
CA ARG A 633 -7.42 20.70 21.95
C ARG A 633 -6.12 20.91 22.70
N VAL A 634 -6.10 21.96 23.50
CA VAL A 634 -4.99 22.26 24.41
C VAL A 634 -5.25 21.60 25.76
N LYS A 635 -4.25 20.88 26.26
CA LYS A 635 -4.25 20.42 27.65
C LYS A 635 -3.99 21.62 28.54
N PHE A 636 -4.91 21.85 29.47
CA PHE A 636 -4.79 22.86 30.50
C PHE A 636 -4.75 22.18 31.86
N THR A 637 -3.84 22.65 32.71
CA THR A 637 -3.59 22.07 34.02
C THR A 637 -3.45 23.20 35.03
N VAL A 638 -4.28 23.20 36.05
CA VAL A 638 -4.21 24.16 37.16
C VAL A 638 -3.20 23.61 38.16
N TYR A 639 -2.07 24.28 38.33
CA TYR A 639 -1.00 23.85 39.23
C TYR A 639 -1.02 24.64 40.54
N ASP A 640 -0.49 24.04 41.60
CA ASP A 640 -0.04 24.81 42.76
C ASP A 640 1.19 25.63 42.34
N PRO A 641 1.18 26.97 42.48
CA PRO A 641 2.16 27.82 41.79
C PRO A 641 3.59 27.81 42.34
N LEU A 642 3.95 26.98 43.35
CA LEU A 642 5.25 27.08 44.00
C LEU A 642 6.07 25.76 44.08
N ARG A 643 6.06 24.86 43.07
CA ARG A 643 6.82 23.58 43.17
C ARG A 643 7.51 22.97 41.92
N THR A 644 8.79 23.29 41.68
CA THR A 644 9.77 22.49 40.90
C THR A 644 11.24 22.86 41.27
N PRO A 645 12.17 21.91 41.60
CA PRO A 645 13.54 22.28 41.99
C PRO A 645 14.75 21.37 41.58
N LEU A 646 15.81 21.93 40.93
CA LEU A 646 17.11 22.41 41.46
C LEU A 646 18.33 21.69 42.14
N PHE A 647 19.54 21.83 41.53
CA PHE A 647 20.61 22.86 41.88
C PHE A 647 21.56 22.74 43.15
N ASP A 648 22.55 23.62 43.44
CA ASP A 648 24.00 23.34 43.12
C ASP A 648 25.18 24.00 43.98
N PRO A 649 26.16 23.26 44.60
CA PRO A 649 27.49 23.85 45.05
C PRO A 649 28.82 22.97 45.25
N ALA A 650 29.87 22.96 44.37
CA ALA A 650 31.35 23.18 44.67
C ALA A 650 32.52 22.35 43.99
N ASP A 651 33.32 23.09 43.19
CA ASP A 651 34.76 23.00 42.81
C ASP A 651 35.41 21.82 42.04
N LEU A 652 35.52 21.97 40.70
CA LEU A 652 36.39 21.16 39.82
C LEU A 652 37.77 21.83 39.68
N THR A 653 38.64 21.47 40.63
CA THR A 653 40.11 21.60 40.63
C THR A 653 40.72 23.00 40.78
N THR A 654 40.14 23.89 41.59
CA THR A 654 40.37 25.37 41.71
C THR A 654 39.47 26.25 40.84
N SER A 655 38.34 25.70 40.40
CA SER A 655 37.26 26.43 39.74
C SER A 655 35.90 25.95 40.27
N SER A 656 35.18 26.81 41.00
CA SER A 656 34.03 26.42 41.85
C SER A 656 32.79 25.92 41.11
N GLY A 657 32.90 24.69 40.60
CA GLY A 657 31.86 23.85 40.01
C GLY A 657 30.91 23.26 41.04
N VAL A 658 29.95 24.06 41.50
CA VAL A 658 28.51 23.72 41.48
C VAL A 658 28.14 22.18 41.44
N VAL A 659 27.44 21.67 42.48
CA VAL A 659 27.02 20.26 42.83
C VAL A 659 25.48 20.07 43.01
N HIS A 660 24.70 19.67 42.00
CA HIS A 660 23.20 19.72 42.02
C HIS A 660 22.47 18.80 43.05
N SER A 661 22.14 19.31 44.23
CA SER A 661 21.24 18.73 45.25
C SER A 661 19.77 19.22 45.20
N ALA A 662 18.98 18.62 44.30
CA ALA A 662 17.52 18.72 44.36
C ALA A 662 16.96 17.78 45.42
N ALA A 663 16.48 18.32 46.55
CA ALA A 663 15.78 17.57 47.59
C ALA A 663 14.41 17.03 47.09
N ALA A 664 14.44 16.04 46.20
CA ALA A 664 13.29 15.25 45.78
C ALA A 664 12.78 14.48 47.01
N GLY A 665 11.80 15.05 47.71
CA GLY A 665 11.45 14.55 49.04
C GLY A 665 10.18 15.11 49.66
N SER A 666 9.26 15.60 48.85
CA SER A 666 7.90 16.00 49.27
C SER A 666 7.79 17.11 50.33
N SER A 667 8.83 17.92 50.55
CA SER A 667 8.71 19.21 51.29
C SER A 667 7.68 20.11 50.63
N PRO A 668 6.79 20.84 51.35
CA PRO A 668 6.01 21.90 50.72
C PRO A 668 6.94 22.79 49.90
N GLU A 669 6.53 22.99 48.65
CA GLU A 669 6.87 24.12 47.81
C GLU A 669 8.29 24.72 47.97
N ASN A 670 9.27 24.06 47.36
CA ASN A 670 10.59 24.64 47.17
C ASN A 670 10.47 25.90 46.29
N PRO A 671 11.15 27.00 46.66
CA PRO A 671 10.99 28.28 45.97
C PRO A 671 11.41 28.21 44.50
N LYS A 672 10.66 28.92 43.65
CA LYS A 672 11.06 29.17 42.25
C LYS A 672 12.29 30.08 42.21
N ASP A 673 13.34 29.57 41.59
CA ASP A 673 14.68 30.16 41.50
C ASP A 673 15.15 30.38 40.05
N SER A 674 14.36 29.98 39.05
CA SER A 674 14.65 30.19 37.64
C SER A 674 13.61 31.11 37.00
N SER A 675 13.96 31.70 35.87
CA SER A 675 13.05 32.53 35.07
C SER A 675 11.89 31.72 34.47
N SER A 676 11.02 32.36 33.69
CA SER A 676 10.01 31.63 32.91
C SER A 676 10.62 30.72 31.83
N ASP A 677 11.83 31.03 31.37
CA ASP A 677 12.41 30.51 30.14
C ASP A 677 13.84 29.98 30.36
N PRO A 678 13.97 28.90 31.15
CA PRO A 678 14.57 29.04 32.46
C PRO A 678 16.07 29.35 32.43
N ILE A 679 16.39 30.55 32.90
CA ILE A 679 17.71 30.94 33.38
C ILE A 679 17.68 30.84 34.90
N ARG A 680 18.59 30.07 35.47
CA ARG A 680 18.70 29.90 36.92
C ARG A 680 19.27 31.14 37.59
N TYR A 681 18.58 31.71 38.58
CA TYR A 681 19.02 32.91 39.28
C TYR A 681 20.29 32.66 40.10
N GLY A 682 20.49 31.46 40.67
CA GLY A 682 21.67 31.18 41.50
C GLY A 682 23.01 31.11 40.75
N SER A 683 22.99 30.71 39.47
CA SER A 683 24.20 30.40 38.68
C SER A 683 24.28 31.09 37.32
N GLY A 684 23.18 31.63 36.79
CA GLY A 684 23.08 32.16 35.44
C GLY A 684 23.17 31.12 34.32
N GLU A 685 22.83 29.86 34.63
CA GLU A 685 22.77 28.78 33.64
C GLU A 685 21.43 28.71 32.93
N ILE A 686 21.50 28.32 31.65
CA ILE A 686 20.38 27.90 30.82
C ILE A 686 19.96 26.51 31.27
N GLU A 687 18.68 26.35 31.63
CA GLU A 687 18.02 25.06 31.65
C GLU A 687 17.30 24.88 30.31
N MET A 688 17.84 24.00 29.46
CA MET A 688 17.17 23.61 28.22
C MET A 688 17.14 22.10 28.11
N TYR A 689 15.94 21.57 27.87
CA TYR A 689 15.66 20.15 27.61
C TYR A 689 14.93 20.05 26.26
N VAL A 690 15.24 19.02 25.48
CA VAL A 690 14.64 18.75 24.18
C VAL A 690 14.40 17.25 24.03
N ASP A 691 13.13 16.88 23.94
CA ASP A 691 12.72 15.48 23.91
C ASP A 691 12.73 14.98 22.45
N ASP A 692 13.71 14.14 22.12
CA ASP A 692 13.88 13.60 20.78
C ASP A 692 13.10 12.29 20.60
N ILE A 693 13.20 11.36 21.57
CA ILE A 693 12.51 10.07 21.51
C ILE A 693 11.98 9.67 22.89
N GLU A 694 10.67 9.51 23.00
CA GLU A 694 9.98 8.97 24.18
C GLU A 694 9.52 7.53 23.96
N SER A 695 9.42 6.77 25.07
CA SER A 695 8.80 5.45 25.11
C SER A 695 7.96 5.31 26.38
N SER A 696 6.63 5.37 26.22
CA SER A 696 5.65 5.28 27.31
C SER A 696 5.04 3.88 27.52
N GLY A 697 5.42 2.90 26.69
CA GLY A 697 4.95 1.50 26.78
C GLY A 697 5.85 0.58 27.63
N PHE A 698 6.88 1.14 28.25
CA PHE A 698 7.90 0.46 29.06
C PHE A 698 8.26 1.38 30.24
N ALA A 699 9.08 0.91 31.19
CA ALA A 699 9.63 1.81 32.21
C ALA A 699 10.33 3.02 31.56
N PRO A 700 10.13 4.25 32.09
CA PRO A 700 10.48 5.47 31.37
C PRO A 700 11.96 5.50 30.98
N LEU A 701 12.22 5.55 29.69
CA LEU A 701 13.52 5.94 29.14
C LEU A 701 13.26 6.89 27.98
N LYS A 702 13.89 8.06 28.08
CA LYS A 702 13.76 9.15 27.13
C LYS A 702 15.12 9.43 26.54
N VAL A 703 15.20 9.59 25.22
CA VAL A 703 16.33 10.25 24.57
C VAL A 703 16.01 11.74 24.60
N CYS A 704 16.56 12.40 25.61
CA CYS A 704 16.38 13.80 25.92
C CYS A 704 17.73 14.49 25.81
N ARG A 705 17.81 15.56 25.03
CA ARG A 705 18.99 16.42 24.99
C ARG A 705 18.85 17.54 25.99
N SER A 706 19.88 17.73 26.79
CA SER A 706 19.98 18.83 27.76
C SER A 706 21.21 19.68 27.48
N TYR A 707 21.15 20.98 27.77
CA TYR A 707 22.26 21.92 27.59
C TYR A 707 22.51 22.76 28.84
N ALA A 708 23.78 22.98 29.18
CA ALA A 708 24.22 23.93 30.21
C ALA A 708 25.49 24.69 29.76
N ASN A 709 25.43 26.02 29.77
CA ASN A 709 26.48 26.96 29.33
C ASN A 709 27.74 27.01 30.21
N ARG A 710 27.67 26.52 31.46
CA ARG A 710 28.83 26.48 32.38
C ARG A 710 29.50 25.10 32.48
N ARG A 711 28.94 24.07 31.83
CA ARG A 711 29.54 22.73 31.72
C ARG A 711 30.90 22.82 30.98
N PRO A 712 31.91 22.01 31.36
CA PRO A 712 33.23 22.05 30.72
C PRO A 712 33.22 21.81 29.20
N VAL A 713 34.17 22.46 28.54
CA VAL A 713 34.49 22.36 27.10
C VAL A 713 35.23 21.03 26.84
N GLY A 714 34.85 20.29 25.81
CA GLY A 714 35.49 19.04 25.38
C GLY A 714 34.92 17.73 25.93
N SER A 715 33.78 17.72 26.63
CA SER A 715 33.28 16.52 27.34
C SER A 715 31.79 16.22 27.15
N GLY A 716 31.43 15.68 25.98
CA GLY A 716 30.10 15.11 25.72
C GLY A 716 29.99 14.48 24.32
N PRO A 717 29.20 13.40 24.14
CA PRO A 717 28.99 12.79 22.83
C PRO A 717 28.18 13.68 21.87
N LEU A 718 27.63 14.79 22.33
CA LEU A 718 26.94 15.81 21.54
C LEU A 718 27.74 17.13 21.43
N GLY A 719 29.03 17.13 21.78
CA GLY A 719 29.80 18.36 21.89
C GLY A 719 29.42 19.18 23.12
N ASP A 720 29.88 20.42 23.16
CA ASP A 720 30.07 21.14 24.42
C ASP A 720 28.79 21.74 24.97
N GLY A 721 28.66 21.72 26.30
CA GLY A 721 27.44 22.06 27.02
C GLY A 721 26.33 21.00 26.95
N TRP A 722 26.35 20.10 25.96
CA TRP A 722 25.27 19.13 25.72
C TRP A 722 25.45 17.77 26.43
N ALA A 723 24.34 17.19 26.87
CA ALA A 723 24.26 15.81 27.36
C ALA A 723 23.00 15.10 26.83
N LEU A 724 22.95 13.78 27.05
CA LEU A 724 21.75 12.95 26.85
C LEU A 724 21.37 12.26 28.15
N ASP A 725 20.11 12.34 28.54
CA ASP A 725 19.58 11.71 29.75
C ASP A 725 19.65 10.17 29.69
N SER A 726 19.78 9.60 28.48
CA SER A 726 19.98 8.18 28.24
C SER A 726 21.46 7.74 28.29
N LEU A 727 22.38 8.67 28.57
CA LEU A 727 23.81 8.45 28.78
C LEU A 727 24.28 9.05 30.14
N PRO A 728 23.65 8.68 31.27
CA PRO A 728 24.08 9.13 32.58
C PRO A 728 25.48 8.57 32.91
N SER A 729 26.20 9.27 33.79
CA SER A 729 27.54 8.88 34.22
C SER A 729 27.85 9.30 35.66
N VAL A 730 28.76 8.59 36.30
CA VAL A 730 29.32 8.94 37.61
C VAL A 730 30.78 9.33 37.42
N ALA A 731 31.20 10.41 38.08
CA ALA A 731 32.61 10.75 38.28
C ALA A 731 32.98 10.54 39.76
N GLN A 732 34.22 10.16 40.05
CA GLN A 732 34.75 10.08 41.41
C GLN A 732 35.73 11.22 41.65
N ASN A 733 35.50 12.02 42.69
CA ASN A 733 36.37 13.10 43.14
C ASN A 733 36.77 12.87 44.61
N GLY A 734 37.91 12.23 44.82
CA GLY A 734 38.34 11.79 46.16
C GLY A 734 37.31 10.84 46.80
N ALA A 735 36.70 11.29 47.90
CA ALA A 735 35.65 10.55 48.62
C ALA A 735 34.22 10.84 48.12
N ALA A 736 34.03 11.77 47.17
CA ALA A 736 32.74 12.09 46.58
C ALA A 736 32.50 11.33 45.27
N LEU A 737 31.25 10.94 45.03
CA LEU A 737 30.73 10.54 43.71
C LEU A 737 29.79 11.61 43.17
N LEU A 738 29.93 11.97 41.91
CA LEU A 738 29.11 12.94 41.18
C LEU A 738 28.34 12.24 40.05
N ILE A 739 27.04 12.02 40.23
CA ILE A 739 26.15 11.35 39.28
C ILE A 739 25.54 12.39 38.34
N ASN A 740 26.11 12.54 37.16
CA ASN A 740 25.57 13.32 36.06
C ASN A 740 24.44 12.52 35.39
N LEU A 741 23.18 12.86 35.65
CA LEU A 741 22.05 12.28 34.92
C LEU A 741 21.85 12.97 33.58
N ASN A 742 22.07 14.29 33.52
CA ASN A 742 21.92 15.10 32.31
C ASN A 742 22.85 16.33 32.38
N ALA A 743 22.68 17.34 31.51
CA ALA A 743 23.56 18.50 31.47
C ALA A 743 23.47 19.42 32.71
N THR A 744 22.32 19.37 33.40
CA THR A 744 21.84 20.31 34.44
C THR A 744 21.46 19.62 35.76
N SER A 745 21.73 18.31 35.89
CA SER A 745 21.36 17.44 37.01
C SER A 745 22.51 16.49 37.37
N THR A 746 23.15 16.78 38.51
CA THR A 746 24.39 16.18 39.00
C THR A 746 24.29 15.92 40.50
N PHE A 747 23.89 14.73 40.91
CA PHE A 747 23.75 14.40 42.33
C PHE A 747 25.08 14.04 42.99
N VAL A 748 25.28 14.41 44.26
CA VAL A 748 26.54 14.15 44.96
C VAL A 748 26.38 13.32 46.22
N PHE A 749 27.26 12.35 46.35
CA PHE A 749 27.23 11.28 47.33
C PHE A 749 28.61 11.15 47.98
N GLN A 750 28.70 11.43 49.28
CA GLN A 750 29.94 11.42 50.04
C GLN A 750 30.16 10.06 50.69
N ALA A 751 31.33 9.44 50.51
CA ALA A 751 31.64 8.15 51.11
C ALA A 751 31.70 8.24 52.65
N VAL A 752 31.08 7.28 53.33
CA VAL A 752 31.10 7.16 54.79
C VAL A 752 32.40 6.46 55.21
N ALA A 753 33.30 7.21 55.84
CA ALA A 753 34.59 6.69 56.30
C ALA A 753 34.41 5.45 57.22
N GLY A 754 35.14 4.38 56.92
CA GLY A 754 35.11 3.14 57.71
C GLY A 754 33.90 2.21 57.48
N SER A 755 33.00 2.55 56.55
CA SER A 755 31.88 1.65 56.20
C SER A 755 32.32 0.44 55.37
N ASN A 756 31.72 -0.72 55.63
CA ASN A 756 31.92 -1.96 54.88
C ASN A 756 30.61 -2.76 54.78
N PRO A 757 30.01 -2.94 53.58
CA PRO A 757 30.44 -2.37 52.29
C PRO A 757 30.42 -0.84 52.30
N LEU A 758 31.09 -0.21 51.33
CA LEU A 758 31.25 1.24 51.28
C LEU A 758 29.89 1.91 51.05
N ALA A 759 29.41 2.62 52.07
CA ALA A 759 28.17 3.37 52.04
C ALA A 759 28.43 4.84 51.64
N TYR A 760 27.42 5.48 51.07
CA TYR A 760 27.46 6.90 50.74
C TYR A 760 26.31 7.67 51.38
N THR A 761 26.57 8.91 51.78
CA THR A 761 25.57 9.87 52.23
C THR A 761 25.25 10.89 51.15
N PRO A 762 23.98 11.03 50.73
CA PRO A 762 23.57 12.09 49.81
C PRO A 762 23.87 13.48 50.38
N GLN A 763 24.30 14.40 49.51
CA GLN A 763 24.50 15.82 49.86
C GLN A 763 23.25 16.65 49.50
N GLY A 764 23.04 17.75 50.25
CA GLY A 764 21.91 18.67 50.08
C GLY A 764 20.51 18.02 50.11
N PHE A 765 20.37 16.96 50.91
CA PHE A 765 19.09 16.33 51.26
C PHE A 765 18.29 15.68 50.12
N ILE A 766 18.97 15.23 49.07
CA ILE A 766 18.35 14.32 48.09
C ILE A 766 17.99 12.99 48.79
N GLN A 767 16.80 12.45 48.51
CA GLN A 767 16.34 11.17 49.10
C GLN A 767 16.79 9.95 48.30
N ASP A 768 17.28 10.16 47.08
CA ASP A 768 17.91 9.12 46.27
C ASP A 768 19.17 8.60 46.97
N THR A 769 19.49 7.31 46.78
CA THR A 769 20.57 6.63 47.50
C THR A 769 21.65 6.11 46.57
N MET A 770 22.88 5.99 47.08
CA MET A 770 24.01 5.38 46.38
C MET A 770 24.64 4.29 47.25
N ALA A 771 24.85 3.10 46.68
CA ALA A 771 25.49 1.97 47.35
C ALA A 771 26.49 1.24 46.43
N THR A 772 27.51 0.59 47.01
CA THR A 772 28.34 -0.38 46.27
C THR A 772 27.73 -1.78 46.32
N GLN A 773 27.68 -2.48 45.18
CA GLN A 773 27.38 -3.91 45.12
C GLN A 773 28.49 -4.64 44.33
N GLY A 774 29.52 -5.11 45.05
CA GLY A 774 30.74 -5.61 44.41
C GLY A 774 31.44 -4.50 43.63
N ASP A 775 31.71 -4.74 42.34
CA ASP A 775 32.28 -3.76 41.40
C ASP A 775 31.23 -2.85 40.73
N GLU A 776 29.99 -2.79 41.25
CA GLU A 776 28.91 -1.94 40.73
C GLU A 776 28.57 -0.79 41.70
N LEU A 777 28.19 0.35 41.13
CA LEU A 777 27.57 1.46 41.85
C LEU A 777 26.07 1.46 41.55
N VAL A 778 25.26 1.49 42.60
CA VAL A 778 23.80 1.38 42.55
C VAL A 778 23.19 2.70 43.00
N PHE A 779 22.78 3.53 42.04
CA PHE A 779 21.94 4.69 42.31
C PHE A 779 20.48 4.25 42.35
N THR A 780 19.76 4.51 43.44
CA THR A 780 18.33 4.19 43.57
C THR A 780 17.54 5.47 43.75
N ASP A 781 16.60 5.72 42.85
CA ASP A 781 15.74 6.91 42.94
C ASP A 781 14.62 6.76 43.99
N THR A 782 13.97 7.88 44.33
CA THR A 782 12.80 7.91 45.24
C THR A 782 11.61 7.04 44.82
N THR A 783 11.53 6.61 43.56
CA THR A 783 10.51 5.67 43.05
C THR A 783 11.01 4.22 42.98
N SER A 784 12.20 3.96 43.55
CA SER A 784 12.89 2.67 43.59
C SER A 784 13.38 2.13 42.24
N ASN A 785 13.48 2.94 41.18
CA ASN A 785 14.27 2.52 40.01
C ASN A 785 15.76 2.54 40.38
N ARG A 786 16.51 1.56 39.86
CA ARG A 786 17.96 1.43 40.10
C ARG A 786 18.72 1.69 38.81
N THR A 787 19.53 2.75 38.78
CA THR A 787 20.52 3.00 37.72
C THR A 787 21.86 2.45 38.18
N ILE A 788 22.36 1.45 37.46
CA ILE A 788 23.58 0.73 37.81
C ILE A 788 24.72 1.22 36.93
N PHE A 789 25.82 1.63 37.55
CA PHE A 789 27.03 2.06 36.87
C PHE A 789 28.17 1.08 37.14
N TYR A 790 29.15 1.05 36.25
CA TYR A 790 30.43 0.38 36.53
C TYR A 790 31.16 1.12 37.66
N GLY A 791 31.63 0.42 38.67
CA GLY A 791 32.39 0.98 39.79
C GLY A 791 33.82 1.40 39.41
N PHE A 792 34.54 1.95 40.38
CA PHE A 792 35.89 2.51 40.19
C PHE A 792 37.04 1.55 40.58
N THR A 793 36.73 0.27 40.84
CA THR A 793 37.72 -0.72 41.27
C THR A 793 38.71 -1.07 40.16
N ALA A 794 39.83 -1.68 40.55
CA ALA A 794 40.86 -2.12 39.60
C ALA A 794 40.36 -3.19 38.60
N ALA A 795 39.31 -3.94 38.95
CA ALA A 795 38.69 -4.97 38.11
C ALA A 795 37.91 -4.38 36.92
N VAL A 796 37.44 -3.13 37.03
CA VAL A 796 36.75 -2.43 35.95
C VAL A 796 37.78 -1.74 35.02
N PRO A 797 37.71 -1.94 33.69
CA PRO A 797 38.54 -1.20 32.73
C PRO A 797 38.39 0.31 32.91
N PRO A 798 39.49 1.11 32.95
CA PRO A 798 39.42 2.55 33.22
C PRO A 798 38.41 3.33 32.37
N GLN A 799 38.25 2.94 31.11
CA GLN A 799 37.35 3.55 30.12
C GLN A 799 35.86 3.25 30.35
N LEU A 800 35.50 2.29 31.22
CA LEU A 800 34.13 1.95 31.58
C LEU A 800 33.71 2.50 32.95
N ARG A 801 34.67 2.83 33.83
CA ARG A 801 34.39 3.31 35.20
C ARG A 801 33.42 4.49 35.17
N GLY A 802 32.37 4.42 35.99
CA GLY A 802 31.33 5.44 36.07
C GLY A 802 30.32 5.45 34.92
N LYS A 803 30.47 4.67 33.84
CA LYS A 803 29.48 4.61 32.76
C LYS A 803 28.26 3.74 33.14
N LEU A 804 27.12 4.00 32.51
CA LEU A 804 25.90 3.20 32.67
C LEU A 804 26.16 1.72 32.32
N LYS A 805 25.73 0.80 33.19
CA LYS A 805 25.87 -0.66 32.99
C LYS A 805 24.52 -1.34 32.75
N ARG A 806 23.48 -0.90 33.45
CA ARG A 806 22.08 -1.35 33.27
C ARG A 806 21.13 -0.43 34.03
N LEU A 807 19.86 -0.47 33.65
CA LEU A 807 18.74 0.11 34.40
C LEU A 807 17.89 -1.04 34.93
N ILE A 808 17.30 -0.89 36.12
CA ILE A 808 16.31 -1.82 36.67
C ILE A 808 15.12 -0.98 37.13
N ASP A 809 13.92 -1.27 36.61
CA ASP A 809 12.71 -0.54 37.02
C ASP A 809 12.15 -1.03 38.37
N THR A 810 11.18 -0.30 38.92
CA THR A 810 10.46 -0.67 40.17
C THR A 810 9.78 -2.06 40.10
N ALA A 811 9.54 -2.60 38.91
CA ALA A 811 8.97 -3.95 38.70
C ALA A 811 10.05 -5.03 38.53
N GLY A 812 11.33 -4.68 38.60
CA GLY A 812 12.47 -5.59 38.46
C GLY A 812 12.90 -5.90 37.03
N ASN A 813 12.32 -5.27 36.01
CA ASN A 813 12.73 -5.50 34.61
C ASN A 813 14.09 -4.83 34.37
N VAL A 814 15.02 -5.57 33.76
CA VAL A 814 16.39 -5.10 33.49
C VAL A 814 16.49 -4.59 32.06
N SER A 815 16.97 -3.34 31.90
CA SER A 815 17.47 -2.84 30.61
C SER A 815 19.01 -2.92 30.59
N GLY A 816 19.58 -3.77 29.74
CA GLY A 816 21.03 -3.97 29.65
C GLY A 816 21.71 -3.06 28.63
N THR A 817 22.96 -2.64 28.89
CA THR A 817 23.77 -1.88 27.93
C THR A 817 24.76 -2.75 27.16
N THR A 818 25.10 -2.37 25.93
CA THR A 818 26.23 -2.95 25.16
C THR A 818 27.25 -1.86 24.84
N TYR A 819 28.53 -2.21 24.88
CA TYR A 819 29.67 -1.35 24.56
C TYR A 819 30.49 -1.93 23.39
N ASP A 820 31.09 -1.06 22.58
CA ASP A 820 32.04 -1.44 21.54
C ASP A 820 33.50 -1.50 22.04
N ALA A 821 34.43 -1.83 21.14
CA ALA A 821 35.86 -1.89 21.43
C ALA A 821 36.50 -0.52 21.75
N SER A 822 35.82 0.59 21.43
CA SER A 822 36.19 1.96 21.80
C SER A 822 35.56 2.39 23.13
N PHE A 823 34.87 1.48 23.83
CA PHE A 823 34.12 1.72 25.05
C PHE A 823 33.02 2.78 24.89
N GLN A 824 32.42 2.91 23.71
CA GLN A 824 31.21 3.69 23.47
C GLN A 824 29.97 2.80 23.61
N MET A 825 28.89 3.33 24.20
CA MET A 825 27.68 2.54 24.47
C MET A 825 26.86 2.45 23.19
N THR A 826 26.84 1.30 22.52
CA THR A 826 26.17 1.13 21.22
C THR A 826 24.71 0.70 21.32
N ARG A 827 24.27 0.18 22.49
CA ARG A 827 22.91 -0.36 22.65
C ARG A 827 22.40 -0.24 24.09
N ILE A 828 21.12 0.08 24.26
CA ILE A 828 20.32 -0.28 25.45
C ILE A 828 19.21 -1.21 24.98
N ASP A 829 19.09 -2.37 25.62
CA ASP A 829 18.06 -3.37 25.34
C ASP A 829 17.13 -3.58 26.51
N ARG A 830 15.84 -3.65 26.23
CA ARG A 830 14.79 -3.98 27.20
C ARG A 830 13.80 -4.99 26.61
N ILE A 831 13.24 -5.81 27.48
CA ILE A 831 12.19 -6.76 27.14
C ILE A 831 11.06 -6.55 28.14
N ALA A 832 9.83 -6.40 27.65
CA ALA A 832 8.63 -6.38 28.50
C ALA A 832 7.52 -7.24 27.91
N ASN A 833 6.64 -7.74 28.77
CA ASN A 833 5.50 -8.55 28.38
C ASN A 833 4.28 -7.66 28.12
N VAL A 834 4.00 -7.36 26.85
CA VAL A 834 2.81 -6.58 26.45
C VAL A 834 1.74 -7.56 25.98
N ASN A 835 0.61 -7.61 26.70
CA ASN A 835 -0.51 -8.53 26.43
C ASN A 835 -0.07 -10.01 26.32
N GLY A 836 0.86 -10.44 27.18
CA GLY A 836 1.37 -11.82 27.22
C GLY A 836 2.38 -12.18 26.12
N ALA A 837 2.81 -11.21 25.29
CA ALA A 837 3.88 -11.40 24.31
C ALA A 837 5.12 -10.58 24.69
N ALA A 838 6.30 -11.18 24.57
CA ALA A 838 7.57 -10.47 24.74
C ALA A 838 7.76 -9.46 23.60
N VAL A 839 7.86 -8.19 23.95
CA VAL A 839 8.23 -7.09 23.05
C VAL A 839 9.65 -6.66 23.44
N THR A 840 10.54 -6.66 22.47
CA THR A 840 11.90 -6.15 22.62
C THR A 840 11.94 -4.71 22.11
N GLU A 841 12.49 -3.81 22.92
CA GLU A 841 12.82 -2.44 22.51
C GLU A 841 14.33 -2.24 22.65
N THR A 842 14.92 -1.63 21.64
CA THR A 842 16.35 -1.37 21.52
C THR A 842 16.54 0.12 21.22
N PHE A 843 17.35 0.80 22.01
CA PHE A 843 17.93 2.10 21.65
C PHE A 843 19.35 1.84 21.16
N GLN A 844 19.60 2.01 19.88
CA GLN A 844 20.90 1.80 19.25
C GLN A 844 21.57 3.15 19.00
N TYR A 845 22.85 3.26 19.37
CA TYR A 845 23.65 4.48 19.29
C TYR A 845 24.75 4.27 18.26
N ALA A 846 24.94 5.25 17.38
CA ALA A 846 25.99 5.25 16.37
C ALA A 846 26.89 6.48 16.56
N TYR A 847 28.20 6.32 16.34
CA TYR A 847 29.21 7.34 16.61
C TYR A 847 30.11 7.61 15.39
N ARG A 848 30.67 8.81 15.32
CA ARG A 848 31.79 9.21 14.47
C ARG A 848 33.10 8.72 15.08
N ALA A 849 34.17 8.68 14.29
CA ALA A 849 35.50 8.27 14.76
C ALA A 849 36.12 9.21 15.82
N ASP A 850 35.61 10.43 15.97
CA ASP A 850 35.97 11.38 17.02
C ASP A 850 35.15 11.20 18.32
N GLY A 851 34.29 10.18 18.37
CA GLY A 851 33.47 9.83 19.52
C GLY A 851 32.12 10.55 19.62
N ARG A 852 31.77 11.44 18.69
CA ARG A 852 30.47 12.14 18.66
C ARG A 852 29.35 11.27 18.12
N LEU A 853 28.14 11.34 18.69
CA LEU A 853 26.98 10.58 18.21
C LEU A 853 26.53 11.05 16.84
N THR A 854 26.38 10.15 15.88
CA THR A 854 25.69 10.42 14.60
C THR A 854 24.19 10.20 14.71
N SER A 855 23.73 9.21 15.48
CA SER A 855 22.31 8.97 15.69
C SER A 855 21.99 8.14 16.93
N VAL A 856 20.74 8.25 17.38
CA VAL A 856 20.10 7.29 18.28
C VAL A 856 18.82 6.77 17.64
N SER A 857 18.76 5.46 17.45
CA SER A 857 17.67 4.74 16.77
C SER A 857 16.85 3.92 17.76
N ARG A 858 15.55 4.16 17.84
CA ARG A 858 14.59 3.32 18.56
C ARG A 858 14.04 2.25 17.64
N ILE A 859 14.44 1.01 17.90
CA ILE A 859 14.03 -0.19 17.17
C ILE A 859 13.13 -1.02 18.09
N VAL A 860 11.96 -1.40 17.60
CA VAL A 860 10.96 -2.16 18.38
C VAL A 860 10.62 -3.44 17.62
N GLY A 861 10.49 -4.55 18.33
CA GLY A 861 10.11 -5.83 17.73
C GLY A 861 9.25 -6.70 18.63
N ARG A 862 8.43 -7.53 17.99
CA ARG A 862 7.61 -8.57 18.64
C ARG A 862 7.98 -9.90 18.01
N ASN A 863 8.16 -10.95 18.81
CA ASN A 863 8.53 -12.29 18.35
C ASN A 863 9.77 -12.28 17.42
N ALA A 864 10.84 -11.58 17.83
CA ALA A 864 12.11 -11.42 17.13
C ALA A 864 12.10 -10.68 15.77
N VAL A 865 10.95 -10.18 15.29
CA VAL A 865 10.91 -9.27 14.12
C VAL A 865 11.12 -7.84 14.59
N MET A 866 12.31 -7.27 14.33
CA MET A 866 12.71 -5.92 14.73
C MET A 866 12.48 -4.90 13.60
N ALA A 867 11.93 -3.73 13.91
CA ALA A 867 11.71 -2.64 12.97
C ALA A 867 12.10 -1.27 13.56
N LEU A 868 12.67 -0.38 12.73
CA LEU A 868 12.96 1.00 13.11
C LEU A 868 11.66 1.77 13.32
N SER A 869 11.49 2.39 14.49
CA SER A 869 10.29 3.17 14.84
C SER A 869 10.54 4.68 14.71
N ARG A 870 11.66 5.15 15.27
CA ARG A 870 12.13 6.54 15.26
C ARG A 870 13.66 6.56 15.28
N MET A 871 14.25 7.60 14.73
CA MET A 871 15.68 7.88 14.85
C MET A 871 15.89 9.37 15.01
N VAL A 872 16.76 9.80 15.92
CA VAL A 872 17.31 11.16 15.91
C VAL A 872 18.71 11.13 15.31
N VAL A 873 18.98 12.03 14.37
CA VAL A 873 20.27 12.17 13.66
C VAL A 873 20.89 13.51 14.04
N PHE A 874 22.19 13.50 14.35
CA PHE A 874 22.95 14.68 14.76
C PHE A 874 24.01 15.02 13.70
N ASP A 875 24.10 16.32 13.38
CA ASP A 875 25.21 16.88 12.61
C ASP A 875 25.92 17.96 13.42
N TYR A 876 27.19 18.20 13.09
CA TYR A 876 28.10 19.06 13.83
C TYR A 876 28.84 20.02 12.89
N TYR A 877 29.26 21.16 13.42
CA TYR A 877 30.13 22.07 12.70
C TYR A 877 31.50 21.44 12.44
N THR A 878 32.13 21.82 11.33
CA THR A 878 33.46 21.32 10.92
C THR A 878 34.59 22.18 11.46
N GLY A 879 34.28 23.40 11.91
CA GLY A 879 35.26 24.41 12.30
C GLY A 879 35.64 25.35 11.15
N ALA A 880 35.14 25.14 9.93
CA ALA A 880 35.52 25.92 8.75
C ALA A 880 35.17 27.42 8.86
N ASN A 881 36.00 28.26 8.23
CA ASN A 881 35.80 29.70 8.18
C ASN A 881 34.41 30.05 7.60
N GLY A 882 33.63 30.84 8.35
CA GLY A 882 32.27 31.24 7.96
C GLY A 882 31.14 30.33 8.46
N GLU A 883 31.43 29.22 9.13
CA GLU A 883 30.41 28.45 9.87
C GLU A 883 29.93 29.18 11.14
N ASN A 884 28.76 28.82 11.66
CA ASN A 884 28.16 29.41 12.86
C ASN A 884 28.38 28.58 14.15
N GLY A 885 29.52 27.89 14.24
CA GLY A 885 29.99 27.16 15.42
C GLY A 885 31.35 26.51 15.19
N GLU A 886 32.07 26.22 16.26
CA GLU A 886 33.40 25.60 16.24
C GLU A 886 33.37 24.09 15.98
N GLN A 887 34.53 23.49 15.69
CA GLN A 887 34.63 22.10 15.28
C GLN A 887 33.97 21.14 16.30
N GLY A 888 32.91 20.49 15.86
CA GLY A 888 32.24 19.46 16.63
C GLY A 888 31.21 19.95 17.66
N GLU A 889 30.80 21.21 17.57
CA GLU A 889 29.58 21.72 18.22
C GLU A 889 28.33 21.22 17.48
N LEU A 890 27.25 20.94 18.22
CA LEU A 890 26.01 20.38 17.67
C LEU A 890 25.31 21.39 16.76
N LYS A 891 25.30 21.13 15.45
CA LYS A 891 24.77 22.03 14.42
C LYS A 891 23.28 21.84 14.19
N THR A 892 22.84 20.58 14.07
CA THR A 892 21.42 20.23 13.94
C THR A 892 21.11 18.89 14.60
N ALA A 893 19.87 18.75 15.07
CA ALA A 893 19.28 17.47 15.45
C ALA A 893 18.00 17.23 14.65
N MET A 894 17.86 16.06 14.05
CA MET A 894 16.75 15.72 13.14
C MET A 894 16.05 14.45 13.62
N LEU A 895 14.84 14.57 14.14
CA LEU A 895 13.98 13.42 14.42
C LEU A 895 13.36 12.92 13.11
N GLN A 896 13.46 11.62 12.87
CA GLN A 896 12.97 10.92 11.68
C GLN A 896 12.03 9.77 12.07
N ASP A 897 11.10 9.43 11.17
CA ASP A 897 10.33 8.19 11.26
C ASP A 897 11.12 6.96 10.77
N GLY A 898 10.51 5.78 10.86
CA GLY A 898 11.11 4.53 10.39
C GLY A 898 11.31 4.41 8.87
N LEU A 899 10.85 5.39 8.08
CA LEU A 899 11.05 5.48 6.63
C LEU A 899 12.11 6.54 6.26
N GLY A 900 12.63 7.30 7.23
CA GLY A 900 13.61 8.36 7.04
C GLY A 900 13.01 9.75 6.79
N ASN A 901 11.69 9.93 6.90
CA ASN A 901 11.07 11.25 6.78
C ASN A 901 11.41 12.10 8.01
N VAL A 902 11.87 13.33 7.81
CA VAL A 902 12.15 14.27 8.91
C VAL A 902 10.83 14.77 9.50
N LEU A 903 10.64 14.50 10.79
CA LEU A 903 9.48 14.94 11.58
C LEU A 903 9.76 16.29 12.25
N ASN A 904 10.91 16.41 12.91
CA ASN A 904 11.37 17.63 13.57
C ASN A 904 12.82 17.90 13.20
N ARG A 905 13.21 19.17 12.97
CA ARG A 905 14.60 19.59 12.82
C ARG A 905 14.89 20.80 13.71
N PHE A 906 15.82 20.63 14.65
CA PHE A 906 16.39 21.73 15.43
C PHE A 906 17.67 22.23 14.77
N GLY A 907 17.93 23.52 14.88
CA GLY A 907 19.18 24.16 14.49
C GLY A 907 19.78 24.98 15.62
N TYR A 908 21.10 24.94 15.74
CA TYR A 908 21.85 25.66 16.78
C TYR A 908 23.00 26.44 16.16
N ARG A 909 23.22 27.64 16.67
CA ARG A 909 24.40 28.47 16.34
C ARG A 909 25.09 28.90 17.62
N TYR A 910 26.38 29.12 17.55
CA TYR A 910 27.25 29.45 18.65
C TYR A 910 28.02 30.74 18.36
N TRP A 911 28.51 31.36 19.43
CA TRP A 911 29.43 32.48 19.30
C TRP A 911 30.80 31.99 18.83
N ARG A 912 31.31 32.55 17.73
CA ARG A 912 32.70 32.35 17.27
C ARG A 912 33.65 33.48 17.66
N VAL A 913 33.11 34.63 18.07
CA VAL A 913 33.87 35.82 18.45
C VAL A 913 33.34 36.38 19.77
N ALA A 914 34.26 36.81 20.63
CA ALA A 914 33.93 37.40 21.93
C ALA A 914 33.61 38.90 21.81
N THR A 915 32.51 39.22 21.13
CA THR A 915 32.07 40.60 20.85
C THR A 915 30.62 40.80 21.25
N GLY A 916 30.29 41.94 21.90
CA GLY A 916 28.91 42.33 22.17
C GLY A 916 28.13 41.34 23.05
N GLY A 917 28.73 40.86 24.14
CA GLY A 917 28.13 39.85 25.01
C GLY A 917 28.33 38.40 24.54
N GLY A 918 28.95 38.18 23.38
CA GLY A 918 29.34 36.84 22.95
C GLY A 918 30.49 36.24 23.74
N VAL A 919 30.42 34.93 24.01
CA VAL A 919 31.49 34.12 24.60
C VAL A 919 31.68 32.87 23.74
N VAL A 920 32.89 32.68 23.21
CA VAL A 920 33.17 31.67 22.19
C VAL A 920 32.78 30.26 22.65
N GLY A 921 32.08 29.54 21.76
CA GLY A 921 31.57 28.19 21.96
C GLY A 921 30.33 28.07 22.86
N LEU A 922 29.75 29.19 23.30
CA LEU A 922 28.44 29.19 23.94
C LEU A 922 27.31 29.43 22.91
N LEU A 923 26.15 28.87 23.24
CA LEU A 923 24.97 28.84 22.37
C LEU A 923 24.46 30.26 22.10
N LYS A 924 24.51 30.70 20.85
CA LYS A 924 24.05 32.03 20.40
C LYS A 924 22.58 32.02 20.00
N TYR A 925 22.15 31.06 19.19
CA TYR A 925 20.77 30.94 18.72
C TYR A 925 20.25 29.49 18.82
N VAL A 926 18.98 29.36 19.20
CA VAL A 926 18.18 28.14 19.09
C VAL A 926 17.07 28.36 18.07
N VAL A 927 16.94 27.42 17.14
CA VAL A 927 15.89 27.38 16.12
C VAL A 927 15.12 26.07 16.26
N ASN A 928 13.89 26.14 16.75
CA ASN A 928 13.00 25.00 16.94
C ASN A 928 12.38 24.53 15.60
N PRO A 929 11.77 23.33 15.53
CA PRO A 929 11.26 22.75 14.29
C PRO A 929 10.26 23.62 13.52
N ARG A 930 9.37 24.34 14.21
CA ARG A 930 8.41 25.26 13.57
C ARG A 930 9.12 26.42 12.88
N THR A 931 10.06 27.07 13.58
CA THR A 931 10.88 28.17 13.05
C THR A 931 11.81 27.71 11.93
N TYR A 932 12.42 26.53 12.07
CA TYR A 932 13.28 25.95 11.04
C TYR A 932 12.49 25.72 9.75
N ALA A 933 11.28 25.14 9.85
CA ALA A 933 10.39 24.94 8.71
C ALA A 933 9.91 26.27 8.10
N ARG A 934 9.58 27.28 8.92
CA ARG A 934 9.18 28.63 8.47
C ARG A 934 10.26 29.29 7.61
N LEU A 935 11.51 29.27 8.06
CA LEU A 935 12.65 29.83 7.32
C LEU A 935 12.98 29.02 6.05
N LEU A 936 12.96 27.68 6.10
CA LEU A 936 13.17 26.86 4.90
C LEU A 936 12.08 27.09 3.84
N GLY A 937 10.82 27.29 4.26
CA GLY A 937 9.72 27.64 3.36
C GLY A 937 9.90 28.98 2.65
N GLN A 938 10.69 29.88 3.24
CA GLN A 938 11.14 31.15 2.64
C GLN A 938 12.47 31.01 1.87
N GLY A 939 12.91 29.78 1.56
CA GLY A 939 14.17 29.51 0.84
C GLY A 939 15.44 29.80 1.64
N THR A 940 15.33 29.97 2.96
CA THR A 940 16.41 30.41 3.84
C THR A 940 16.80 29.29 4.82
N ASP A 941 18.04 28.80 4.78
CA ASP A 941 18.53 27.82 5.76
C ASP A 941 18.95 28.50 7.08
N PRO A 942 18.31 28.20 8.23
CA PRO A 942 18.65 28.78 9.53
C PRO A 942 20.09 28.54 9.99
N ILE A 943 20.84 27.62 9.39
CA ILE A 943 22.23 27.32 9.77
C ILE A 943 23.26 28.17 8.99
N THR A 944 22.92 28.61 7.78
CA THR A 944 23.84 29.34 6.88
C THR A 944 23.43 30.78 6.60
N ALA A 945 22.16 31.15 6.83
CA ALA A 945 21.65 32.50 6.60
C ALA A 945 22.37 33.61 7.42
N PRO A 946 22.37 34.87 6.95
CA PRO A 946 22.86 36.02 7.72
C PRO A 946 22.20 36.18 9.09
N GLU A 947 22.94 36.70 10.08
CA GLU A 947 22.42 36.92 11.44
C GLU A 947 21.23 37.88 11.48
N ALA A 948 21.23 38.90 10.61
CA ALA A 948 20.12 39.84 10.46
C ALA A 948 18.79 39.19 10.03
N ILE A 949 18.84 37.97 9.47
CA ILE A 949 17.65 37.16 9.21
C ILE A 949 17.38 36.25 10.39
N VAL A 950 18.35 35.41 10.82
CA VAL A 950 18.10 34.42 11.88
C VAL A 950 17.70 35.06 13.21
N GLY A 951 18.25 36.21 13.56
CA GLY A 951 17.89 36.95 14.77
C GLY A 951 16.42 37.42 14.82
N VAL A 952 15.76 37.56 13.67
CA VAL A 952 14.33 37.96 13.56
C VAL A 952 13.38 36.76 13.71
N PHE A 953 13.92 35.54 13.78
CA PHE A 953 13.12 34.31 13.77
C PHE A 953 13.46 33.35 14.91
N ALA A 954 14.71 33.33 15.38
CA ALA A 954 15.21 32.37 16.36
C ALA A 954 14.38 32.36 17.66
N ASP A 955 14.01 31.16 18.10
CA ASP A 955 13.19 30.94 19.29
C ASP A 955 13.87 31.42 20.57
N LYS A 956 15.20 31.26 20.65
CA LYS A 956 16.04 31.83 21.72
C LYS A 956 17.32 32.42 21.16
N TYR A 957 17.77 33.53 21.76
CA TYR A 957 19.09 34.14 21.60
C TYR A 957 19.71 34.42 22.98
N PHE A 958 21.03 34.28 23.12
CA PHE A 958 21.72 34.48 24.40
C PHE A 958 23.03 35.28 24.27
N GLU A 959 23.26 36.15 25.25
CA GLU A 959 24.55 36.79 25.57
C GLU A 959 24.96 36.42 27.00
N TYR A 960 26.26 36.55 27.30
CA TYR A 960 26.89 36.06 28.53
C TYR A 960 27.86 37.08 29.14
N ASP A 961 28.18 36.90 30.43
CA ASP A 961 29.33 37.54 31.07
C ASP A 961 30.61 36.68 30.99
N SER A 962 31.71 37.19 31.54
CA SER A 962 33.01 36.50 31.58
C SER A 962 33.03 35.25 32.46
N LEU A 963 32.02 35.05 33.32
CA LEU A 963 31.81 33.84 34.12
C LEU A 963 30.85 32.85 33.42
N LYS A 964 30.54 33.11 32.14
CA LYS A 964 29.62 32.35 31.29
C LYS A 964 28.16 32.38 31.74
N ARG A 965 27.75 33.33 32.58
CA ARG A 965 26.36 33.50 33.04
C ARG A 965 25.55 34.26 32.00
N VAL A 966 24.31 33.87 31.73
CA VAL A 966 23.45 34.58 30.76
C VAL A 966 23.16 35.99 31.26
N THR A 967 23.50 37.01 30.48
CA THR A 967 23.24 38.44 30.78
C THR A 967 22.06 39.01 29.99
N ARG A 968 21.75 38.42 28.84
CA ARG A 968 20.59 38.78 28.02
C ARG A 968 20.05 37.55 27.31
N GLN A 969 18.73 37.46 27.27
CA GLN A 969 17.97 36.50 26.49
C GLN A 969 17.00 37.26 25.59
N VAL A 970 16.79 36.79 24.37
CA VAL A 970 15.64 37.21 23.54
C VAL A 970 14.88 35.96 23.14
N ILE A 971 13.55 36.03 23.26
CA ILE A 971 12.63 34.92 23.01
C ILE A 971 11.74 35.28 21.82
N HIS A 972 11.45 34.30 20.96
CA HIS A 972 10.61 34.44 19.77
C HIS A 972 11.05 35.56 18.81
N GLY A 973 12.33 35.61 18.46
CA GLY A 973 12.83 36.35 17.28
C GLY A 973 12.59 37.85 17.25
N GLY A 974 12.18 38.48 18.35
CA GLY A 974 11.85 39.91 18.35
C GLY A 974 10.79 40.29 17.31
N GLU A 975 9.64 39.61 17.29
CA GLU A 975 8.44 40.06 16.57
C GLU A 975 8.00 41.45 17.10
N VAL A 976 8.59 42.48 16.51
CA VAL A 976 8.37 43.93 16.66
C VAL A 976 8.57 44.47 18.10
N ASP A 977 9.41 45.51 18.20
CA ASP A 977 9.63 46.33 19.42
C ASP A 977 10.24 45.64 20.66
N GLY A 978 10.91 44.49 20.51
CA GLY A 978 11.71 43.90 21.59
C GLY A 978 10.91 43.20 22.69
N SER A 979 9.63 42.95 22.43
CA SER A 979 8.58 42.31 23.26
C SER A 979 8.92 40.97 23.94
N GLY A 980 10.05 40.34 23.60
CA GLY A 980 10.57 39.10 24.21
C GLY A 980 11.98 39.22 24.80
N THR A 981 12.51 40.42 25.04
CA THR A 981 13.86 40.62 25.61
C THR A 981 13.82 40.54 27.14
N GLN A 982 14.73 39.77 27.72
CA GLN A 982 14.96 39.68 29.16
C GLN A 982 16.45 39.93 29.44
N THR A 983 16.78 40.66 30.51
CA THR A 983 18.18 40.93 30.90
C THR A 983 18.44 40.56 32.35
N TYR A 984 19.63 40.04 32.63
CA TYR A 984 20.03 39.51 33.92
C TYR A 984 21.29 40.21 34.41
N ALA A 985 21.20 40.86 35.57
CA ALA A 985 22.34 41.47 36.25
C ALA A 985 22.65 40.71 37.55
N TYR A 986 23.93 40.36 37.76
CA TYR A 986 24.39 39.59 38.91
C TYR A 986 25.24 40.43 39.85
N ALA A 987 25.07 40.23 41.15
CA ALA A 987 25.91 40.80 42.21
C ALA A 987 26.19 39.76 43.31
N SER A 988 27.22 40.02 44.11
CA SER A 988 27.61 39.22 45.26
C SER A 988 27.72 40.12 46.51
N PRO A 989 27.75 39.56 47.73
CA PRO A 989 27.91 40.33 48.96
C PRO A 989 29.11 41.29 48.92
N ALA A 990 28.90 42.53 49.38
CA ALA A 990 29.97 43.52 49.48
C ALA A 990 31.09 43.09 50.46
N THR A 991 30.75 42.24 51.43
CA THR A 991 31.67 41.55 52.34
C THR A 991 31.45 40.05 52.18
N ALA A 992 32.49 39.28 51.92
CA ALA A 992 32.39 37.83 51.75
C ALA A 992 31.77 37.16 53.00
N THR A 993 30.69 36.40 52.79
CA THR A 993 29.98 35.66 53.83
C THR A 993 30.42 34.20 53.84
N PRO A 994 30.55 33.53 55.00
CA PRO A 994 30.76 32.09 55.04
C PRO A 994 29.60 31.33 54.38
N ASP A 995 29.91 30.21 53.72
CA ASP A 995 28.91 29.33 53.13
C ASP A 995 27.97 28.78 54.20
N ALA A 996 26.70 29.20 54.14
CA ALA A 996 25.63 28.72 54.99
C ALA A 996 24.30 28.85 54.26
N TYR A 997 23.35 27.94 54.53
CA TYR A 997 22.07 27.93 53.82
C TYR A 997 21.21 29.18 54.05
N ASN A 998 21.47 29.95 55.11
CA ASN A 998 20.79 31.23 55.40
C ASN A 998 21.66 32.46 55.12
N ASN A 999 22.78 32.32 54.39
CA ASN A 999 23.61 33.43 53.93
C ASN A 999 23.48 33.60 52.41
N TRP A 1000 23.23 34.83 51.94
CA TRP A 1000 23.16 35.10 50.50
C TRP A 1000 24.55 35.17 49.86
N SER A 1001 24.68 34.68 48.63
CA SER A 1001 25.94 34.57 47.88
C SER A 1001 25.83 35.16 46.47
N THR A 1002 24.65 35.00 45.83
CA THR A 1002 24.33 35.60 44.54
C THR A 1002 23.02 36.37 44.63
N LYS A 1003 23.02 37.61 44.13
CA LYS A 1003 21.83 38.38 43.80
C LYS A 1003 21.70 38.42 42.28
N THR A 1004 20.51 38.11 41.77
CA THR A 1004 20.19 38.20 40.35
C THR A 1004 18.99 39.11 40.17
N THR A 1005 19.12 40.11 39.30
CA THR A 1005 18.04 40.98 38.87
C THR A 1005 17.71 40.64 37.43
N GLU A 1006 16.66 39.87 37.23
CA GLU A 1006 15.99 39.75 35.95
C GLU A 1006 15.15 41.02 35.71
N THR A 1007 15.18 41.54 34.49
CA THR A 1007 14.25 42.55 33.99
C THR A 1007 13.56 41.98 32.77
N LEU A 1008 12.23 41.86 32.85
CA LEU A 1008 11.35 41.34 31.81
C LEU A 1008 11.08 42.41 30.73
N ALA A 1009 10.46 42.01 29.62
CA ALA A 1009 10.19 42.89 28.48
C ALA A 1009 9.21 44.04 28.80
N ASP A 1010 8.35 43.90 29.81
CA ASP A 1010 7.47 44.95 30.34
C ASP A 1010 8.18 45.89 31.34
N GLY A 1011 9.46 45.64 31.64
CA GLY A 1011 10.27 46.33 32.63
C GLY A 1011 10.07 45.83 34.08
N THR A 1012 9.20 44.85 34.32
CA THR A 1012 9.01 44.25 35.64
C THR A 1012 10.27 43.51 36.05
N GLN A 1013 10.68 43.64 37.31
CA GLN A 1013 11.92 43.05 37.80
C GLN A 1013 11.66 41.92 38.78
N ASN A 1014 12.31 40.78 38.56
CA ASN A 1014 12.45 39.72 39.57
C ASN A 1014 13.86 39.81 40.16
N ILE A 1015 13.95 40.23 41.42
CA ILE A 1015 15.19 40.35 42.17
C ILE A 1015 15.26 39.18 43.14
N VAL A 1016 16.18 38.24 42.88
CA VAL A 1016 16.28 36.99 43.64
C VAL A 1016 17.66 36.87 44.27
N TYR A 1017 17.67 36.58 45.55
CA TYR A 1017 18.87 36.31 46.34
C TYR A 1017 18.95 34.82 46.62
N CYS A 1018 20.04 34.21 46.21
CA CYS A 1018 20.33 32.80 46.42
C CYS A 1018 21.48 32.63 47.42
N ASN A 1019 21.42 31.55 48.21
CA ASN A 1019 22.51 31.11 49.07
C ASN A 1019 23.65 30.46 48.25
N TYR A 1020 24.73 30.05 48.92
CA TYR A 1020 25.86 29.36 48.27
C TYR A 1020 25.46 28.07 47.54
N ALA A 1021 24.39 27.41 48.02
CA ALA A 1021 23.77 26.23 47.43
C ALA A 1021 22.72 26.57 46.37
N THR A 1022 22.74 27.80 45.85
CA THR A 1022 21.85 28.37 44.82
C THR A 1022 20.35 28.43 45.16
N GLN A 1023 19.96 28.08 46.39
CA GLN A 1023 18.57 28.09 46.86
C GLN A 1023 18.13 29.51 47.24
N VAL A 1024 16.87 29.85 46.95
CA VAL A 1024 16.34 31.22 47.14
C VAL A 1024 16.09 31.57 48.59
N LEU A 1025 16.76 32.62 49.08
CA LEU A 1025 16.48 33.25 50.37
C LEU A 1025 15.39 34.31 50.29
N VAL A 1026 15.43 35.16 49.25
CA VAL A 1026 14.44 36.22 49.03
C VAL A 1026 14.16 36.33 47.54
N HIS A 1027 12.88 36.40 47.15
CA HIS A 1027 12.42 36.71 45.79
C HIS A 1027 11.52 37.94 45.87
N ILE A 1028 11.90 39.01 45.18
CA ILE A 1028 11.16 40.27 45.08
C ILE A 1028 10.66 40.42 43.64
N THR A 1029 9.34 40.43 43.44
CA THR A 1029 8.76 40.93 42.18
C THR A 1029 8.46 42.41 42.34
N LYS A 1030 8.92 43.24 41.40
CA LYS A 1030 8.83 44.71 41.43
C LYS A 1030 8.22 45.23 40.14
N GLU A 1031 7.09 45.92 40.25
CA GLU A 1031 6.31 46.43 39.11
C GLU A 1031 7.01 47.60 38.41
N ALA A 1032 7.08 47.56 37.07
CA ALA A 1032 7.74 48.59 36.25
C ALA A 1032 7.11 49.98 36.42
N VAL A 1033 5.77 50.05 36.26
CA VAL A 1033 5.00 51.30 36.25
C VAL A 1033 4.77 51.89 37.65
N ALA A 1034 5.01 51.12 38.69
CA ALA A 1034 4.92 51.56 40.08
C ALA A 1034 6.04 50.92 40.92
N PRO A 1035 7.30 51.41 40.83
CA PRO A 1035 8.47 50.76 41.46
C PRO A 1035 8.40 50.56 42.98
N ASN A 1036 7.47 51.23 43.66
CA ASN A 1036 7.18 51.10 45.10
C ASN A 1036 6.23 49.93 45.42
N ARG A 1037 5.58 49.32 44.40
CA ARG A 1037 4.77 48.10 44.52
C ARG A 1037 5.68 46.90 44.31
N GLN A 1038 5.94 46.20 45.41
CA GLN A 1038 6.88 45.09 45.48
C GLN A 1038 6.27 43.96 46.32
N TRP A 1039 6.53 42.72 45.91
CA TRP A 1039 6.05 41.51 46.58
C TRP A 1039 7.25 40.65 46.95
N PHE A 1040 7.45 40.43 48.25
CA PHE A 1040 8.61 39.75 48.81
C PHE A 1040 8.22 38.35 49.31
N HIS A 1041 8.81 37.32 48.75
CA HIS A 1041 8.86 35.99 49.38
C HIS A 1041 10.19 35.87 50.12
N ALA A 1042 10.19 35.34 51.34
CA ALA A 1042 11.41 35.12 52.12
C ALA A 1042 11.42 33.72 52.73
N TYR A 1043 12.57 33.06 52.72
CA TYR A 1043 12.73 31.65 53.10
C TYR A 1043 13.84 31.49 54.13
N GLN A 1044 13.69 30.52 55.03
CA GLN A 1044 14.78 30.05 55.89
C GLN A 1044 14.94 28.54 55.80
N TYR A 1045 16.19 28.12 55.92
CA TYR A 1045 16.64 26.76 55.79
C TYR A 1045 17.19 26.22 57.11
N ASP A 1046 17.11 24.91 57.33
CA ASP A 1046 17.86 24.28 58.41
C ASP A 1046 19.33 23.98 58.04
N ALA A 1047 20.07 23.36 58.95
CA ALA A 1047 21.46 22.95 58.74
C ALA A 1047 21.63 21.86 57.65
N GLN A 1048 20.53 21.36 57.07
CA GLN A 1048 20.51 20.37 56.00
C GLN A 1048 20.06 20.98 54.65
N GLY A 1049 19.81 22.29 54.58
CA GLY A 1049 19.39 22.97 53.35
C GLY A 1049 17.91 22.77 53.01
N ARG A 1050 17.06 22.43 53.98
CA ARG A 1050 15.62 22.23 53.76
C ARG A 1050 14.81 23.43 54.23
N VAL A 1051 13.79 23.84 53.47
CA VAL A 1051 12.90 24.96 53.82
C VAL A 1051 12.13 24.63 55.10
N VAL A 1052 12.45 25.30 56.20
CA VAL A 1052 11.72 25.17 57.48
C VAL A 1052 10.70 26.29 57.69
N TRP A 1053 10.82 27.38 56.93
CA TRP A 1053 10.02 28.58 57.11
C TRP A 1053 9.95 29.36 55.78
N HIS A 1054 8.75 29.81 55.42
CA HIS A 1054 8.49 30.66 54.25
C HIS A 1054 7.53 31.77 54.65
N ALA A 1055 7.91 33.03 54.50
CA ALA A 1055 7.02 34.17 54.61
C ALA A 1055 6.57 34.63 53.22
N ALA A 1056 5.24 34.72 53.04
CA ALA A 1056 4.61 35.23 51.83
C ALA A 1056 4.66 36.78 51.78
N PRO A 1057 4.37 37.41 50.62
CA PRO A 1057 4.33 38.87 50.46
C PRO A 1057 3.40 39.63 51.40
N SER A 1058 2.47 38.95 52.07
CA SER A 1058 1.61 39.55 53.08
C SER A 1058 2.29 39.72 54.45
N ALA A 1059 3.39 38.99 54.72
CA ALA A 1059 4.16 38.99 55.97
C ALA A 1059 5.49 39.74 55.88
N VAL A 1060 6.13 39.81 54.70
CA VAL A 1060 7.43 40.46 54.48
C VAL A 1060 7.26 41.93 54.06
N THR A 1061 8.13 42.83 54.52
CA THR A 1061 8.11 44.27 54.20
C THR A 1061 9.42 44.80 53.59
N GLY A 1062 10.49 44.02 53.56
CA GLY A 1062 11.77 44.42 52.99
C GLY A 1062 12.89 43.40 53.25
N CYS A 1063 14.13 43.81 52.97
CA CYS A 1063 15.36 43.08 53.27
C CYS A 1063 16.55 44.05 53.31
N ASP A 1064 17.67 43.64 53.92
CA ASP A 1064 18.90 44.43 54.06
C ASP A 1064 20.12 43.69 53.49
N GLU A 1065 20.60 44.13 52.32
CA GLU A 1065 21.76 43.55 51.62
C GLU A 1065 23.08 43.63 52.40
N SER A 1066 23.18 44.50 53.43
CA SER A 1066 24.36 44.58 54.30
C SER A 1066 24.48 43.40 55.25
N GLN A 1067 23.38 42.67 55.49
CA GLN A 1067 23.35 41.51 56.38
C GLN A 1067 23.52 40.21 55.60
N PRO A 1068 24.33 39.24 56.10
CA PRO A 1068 24.49 37.93 55.45
C PRO A 1068 23.16 37.21 55.22
N ASN A 1069 22.21 37.33 56.15
CA ASN A 1069 20.88 36.72 56.08
C ASN A 1069 19.79 37.65 55.54
N LEU A 1070 20.16 38.76 54.88
CA LEU A 1070 19.25 39.77 54.34
C LEU A 1070 18.33 40.42 55.38
N GLY A 1071 18.66 40.31 56.68
CA GLY A 1071 17.80 40.74 57.77
C GLY A 1071 16.53 39.88 57.96
N ILE A 1072 16.44 38.72 57.32
CA ILE A 1072 15.28 37.81 57.44
C ILE A 1072 15.45 36.94 58.69
N THR A 1073 14.85 37.38 59.79
CA THR A 1073 14.70 36.59 61.02
C THR A 1073 13.26 36.70 61.54
N THR A 1074 12.84 35.73 62.37
CA THR A 1074 11.53 35.75 63.03
C THR A 1074 11.29 36.96 63.94
N THR A 1075 12.36 37.67 64.33
CA THR A 1075 12.33 38.86 65.18
C THR A 1075 12.67 40.15 64.44
N SER A 1076 12.90 40.11 63.12
CA SER A 1076 13.33 41.30 62.37
C SER A 1076 12.18 42.27 62.08
N ALA A 1077 12.52 43.55 61.94
CA ALA A 1077 11.57 44.59 61.54
C ALA A 1077 11.02 44.39 60.11
N PHE A 1078 11.67 43.55 59.30
CA PHE A 1078 11.23 43.22 57.94
C PHE A 1078 10.12 42.16 57.91
N ILE A 1079 9.87 41.46 59.02
CA ILE A 1079 8.80 40.48 59.14
C ILE A 1079 7.73 41.01 60.08
N ARG A 1080 6.48 41.01 59.60
CA ARG A 1080 5.32 41.45 60.39
C ARG A 1080 5.07 40.47 61.53
N ALA A 1081 5.16 40.95 62.77
CA ALA A 1081 4.93 40.12 63.95
C ALA A 1081 3.50 39.54 64.04
N ASN A 1082 2.47 40.33 63.68
CA ASN A 1082 1.06 40.00 63.95
C ASN A 1082 0.18 39.95 62.68
N ALA A 1083 0.77 39.92 61.49
CA ALA A 1083 0.03 40.00 60.22
C ALA A 1083 0.76 39.29 59.08
N GLY A 1084 0.01 38.82 58.08
CA GLY A 1084 0.53 38.12 56.92
C GLY A 1084 0.65 36.61 57.13
N LEU A 1085 0.83 35.88 56.02
CA LEU A 1085 0.98 34.44 56.00
C LEU A 1085 2.46 34.05 56.12
N ILE A 1086 2.74 33.18 57.07
CA ILE A 1086 3.98 32.42 57.20
C ILE A 1086 3.63 30.94 57.17
N GLU A 1087 4.40 30.17 56.42
CA GLU A 1087 4.34 28.72 56.38
C GLU A 1087 5.55 28.15 57.12
N THR A 1088 5.33 27.09 57.88
CA THR A 1088 6.37 26.41 58.67
C THR A 1088 6.36 24.92 58.40
N THR A 1089 7.55 24.37 58.23
CA THR A 1089 7.78 22.98 57.83
C THR A 1089 8.63 22.30 58.88
N VAL A 1090 8.15 21.16 59.37
CA VAL A 1090 8.86 20.34 60.34
C VAL A 1090 9.14 18.98 59.73
N TYR A 1091 10.39 18.55 59.82
CA TYR A 1091 10.84 17.24 59.37
C TYR A 1091 11.01 16.27 60.55
N GLY A 1092 10.94 14.97 60.28
CA GLY A 1092 11.16 13.94 61.30
C GLY A 1092 12.58 14.02 61.88
N PRO A 1093 12.75 14.13 63.22
CA PRO A 1093 14.07 14.21 63.84
C PRO A 1093 14.75 12.83 63.96
N SER A 1094 13.98 11.75 63.94
CA SER A 1094 14.41 10.37 64.04
C SER A 1094 13.41 9.45 63.31
N THR A 1095 13.83 8.24 62.96
CA THR A 1095 12.95 7.23 62.36
C THR A 1095 12.23 6.43 63.45
N THR A 1096 10.92 6.58 63.53
CA THR A 1096 10.02 5.76 64.35
C THR A 1096 9.09 4.87 63.52
N ALA A 1097 9.04 5.09 62.20
CA ALA A 1097 8.39 4.22 61.23
C ALA A 1097 9.00 2.81 61.19
N THR A 1098 8.15 1.80 61.06
CA THR A 1098 8.55 0.40 60.84
C THR A 1098 7.71 -0.20 59.70
N ALA A 1099 7.98 -1.45 59.31
CA ALA A 1099 7.16 -2.15 58.30
C ALA A 1099 5.71 -2.41 58.76
N ALA A 1100 5.45 -2.43 60.08
CA ALA A 1100 4.15 -2.76 60.66
C ALA A 1100 3.45 -1.58 61.36
N ALA A 1101 4.16 -0.50 61.68
CA ALA A 1101 3.64 0.66 62.40
C ALA A 1101 4.09 1.97 61.73
N ALA A 1102 3.13 2.83 61.42
CA ALA A 1102 3.39 4.11 60.78
C ALA A 1102 3.97 5.11 61.80
N GLY A 1103 5.02 5.83 61.39
CA GLY A 1103 5.72 6.78 62.26
C GLY A 1103 6.45 7.88 61.47
N ASP A 1104 7.30 8.63 62.15
CA ASP A 1104 8.22 9.57 61.48
C ASP A 1104 9.33 8.79 60.77
N ILE A 1105 9.85 9.30 59.66
CA ILE A 1105 11.18 8.90 59.15
C ILE A 1105 12.12 10.08 59.36
N GLN A 1106 13.34 9.82 59.86
CA GLN A 1106 14.35 10.84 60.00
C GLN A 1106 14.56 11.54 58.66
N GLY A 1107 14.39 12.85 58.65
CA GLY A 1107 14.58 13.65 57.45
C GLY A 1107 13.32 13.99 56.66
N TYR A 1108 12.28 13.16 56.73
CA TYR A 1108 11.11 13.26 55.87
C TYR A 1108 10.14 14.32 56.38
N LEU A 1109 9.29 14.87 55.50
CA LEU A 1109 8.27 15.84 55.88
C LEU A 1109 7.35 15.24 56.96
N LYS A 1110 7.39 15.79 58.17
CA LYS A 1110 6.52 15.35 59.28
C LYS A 1110 5.23 16.17 59.34
N LYS A 1111 5.35 17.50 59.18
CA LYS A 1111 4.25 18.44 59.44
C LYS A 1111 4.43 19.75 58.68
N THR A 1112 3.32 20.32 58.23
CA THR A 1112 3.21 21.72 57.76
C THR A 1112 2.22 22.49 58.62
N ALA A 1113 2.45 23.79 58.79
CA ALA A 1113 1.58 24.67 59.57
C ALA A 1113 1.64 26.13 59.08
N PHE A 1114 0.51 26.83 59.14
CA PHE A 1114 0.41 28.27 58.84
C PHE A 1114 0.44 29.10 60.12
N GLN A 1115 1.02 30.29 60.05
CA GLN A 1115 1.21 31.21 61.17
C GLN A 1115 0.87 32.64 60.72
N GLN A 1116 0.12 33.39 61.54
CA GLN A 1116 -0.24 34.78 61.24
C GLN A 1116 0.85 35.73 61.77
N GLY A 1117 1.77 36.12 60.90
CA GLY A 1117 2.98 36.85 61.30
C GLY A 1117 3.91 36.05 62.21
N SER A 1118 5.11 36.54 62.48
CA SER A 1118 6.14 35.75 63.19
C SER A 1118 5.88 35.53 64.68
N GLY A 1119 4.96 36.29 65.28
CA GLY A 1119 4.48 36.14 66.65
C GLY A 1119 3.19 35.33 66.80
N GLY A 1120 2.54 34.93 65.69
CA GLY A 1120 1.34 34.09 65.72
C GLY A 1120 1.63 32.66 66.22
N ILE A 1121 0.60 31.90 66.58
CA ILE A 1121 0.76 30.48 66.96
C ILE A 1121 0.59 29.60 65.71
N PRO A 1122 1.57 28.76 65.32
CA PRO A 1122 1.45 27.91 64.13
C PRO A 1122 0.30 26.89 64.20
N GLN A 1123 -0.66 27.02 63.28
CA GLN A 1123 -1.82 26.14 63.12
C GLN A 1123 -1.51 25.03 62.12
N VAL A 1124 -1.74 23.77 62.53
CA VAL A 1124 -1.40 22.60 61.72
C VAL A 1124 -2.36 22.47 60.54
N ILE A 1125 -1.82 22.38 59.33
CA ILE A 1125 -2.61 22.14 58.10
C ILE A 1125 -2.45 20.71 57.58
N GLY A 1126 -1.30 20.08 57.85
CA GLY A 1126 -1.02 18.72 57.41
C GLY A 1126 0.06 18.05 58.26
N SER A 1127 -0.04 16.73 58.38
CA SER A 1127 0.98 15.87 58.99
C SER A 1127 1.08 14.57 58.21
N ARG A 1128 2.28 13.99 58.15
CA ARG A 1128 2.55 12.73 57.47
C ARG A 1128 3.23 11.76 58.41
N THR A 1129 2.81 10.51 58.34
CA THR A 1129 3.51 9.35 58.89
C THR A 1129 3.75 8.35 57.77
N TYR A 1130 4.77 7.52 57.94
CA TYR A 1130 5.32 6.65 56.92
C TYR A 1130 5.44 5.22 57.44
N LEU A 1131 5.35 4.24 56.55
CA LEU A 1131 5.71 2.84 56.81
C LEU A 1131 7.05 2.53 56.14
N LEU A 1132 7.91 1.76 56.80
CA LEU A 1132 9.20 1.35 56.25
C LEU A 1132 9.01 0.09 55.39
N HIS A 1133 8.94 0.24 54.07
CA HIS A 1133 9.02 -0.89 53.13
C HIS A 1133 10.46 -1.13 52.67
N THR A 1134 10.96 -2.35 52.88
CA THR A 1134 12.13 -2.84 52.14
C THR A 1134 11.65 -3.36 50.79
N GLY A 1135 11.92 -2.60 49.71
CA GLY A 1135 11.76 -3.11 48.35
C GLY A 1135 12.73 -4.26 48.06
N ASN A 1136 12.27 -5.28 47.33
CA ASN A 1136 13.11 -6.37 46.81
C ASN A 1136 13.82 -5.95 45.50
#